data_AF-A0A3A4K339-F1
#
_entry.id   AF-A0A3A4K339-F1
#
_cell.length_a   1.000
_cell.length_b   1.000
_cell.length_c   1.000
_cell.angle_alpha   90.00
_cell.angle_beta   90.00
_cell.angle_gamma   90.00
#
_symmetry.space_group_name_H-M   'P 1'
#
loop_
_entity.id
_entity.type
_entity.pdbx_description
1 polymer ?
#
loop_
_entity_poly.entity_id
_entity_poly.type
_entity_poly.pdbx_seq_one_letter_code
_entity_poly.pdbx_strand_id
1 'polypeptide(L)'
;MKTRRGQTPRAGVFGRIAALALIGAIAASSAWAQQEPAGDAPAYADTYLGFTRVLANPEDVALAEKDVEEAVKRFTDRVAEFRREVSNVVETYREYQESQLDKQYDKLVSELEDKEYQLVLSAIAQIELFLSRYPNTPEYSPDAMFRLAELYYQKAKREFDLVQDEKLREYEKQLAMFDEGLIDKEPAPPHADFGKPISLYSHISRDFPDYRYIDAVYYLLAYCYQEESNFPGVREAFENLIASRPQSKYVPESYLRIGDAYFKEYDYPPALQSFMAAAQFKDSEYYDQILYKLASTYFITDRFQDAIDVFAALNDLSEQMYEKDGKHSNFREESVQYIAYCYAQGENYWAGAGVQNAVVYFDRIGDRKWEADVFRQLGDYYVQQAKWNEAAVSYRRVIDKDPWHPDNPELQDKIIRIYVFGMRDEERQHVERSRLAKDYGETSEWARRNAADPDALRRAEELVQGSLKHWAYFQHAQAQKYRQTGKTAEAAEFYRRAAEAYQAFLSQFPHDRDAYDLTFRLADAHFFSGDYLKAVDYYVAVRDSKVSDKYFQDSAYSVVLCYDNLIGKSGLALTISEEQAQAQQRERLKGQVEKKPIPELKQKYLDASVFYVANTTQPLDQDKIAWNSGEILFEHNYLDEAREKYMDLVNRFPKSEFAVKAARRIIDTYYVSEDWVKVTEWSEKLAALEIGSSEGRAEMRAKLKEIKGNAMAQYAQQLEQREEWDKAAAQYMKAVEQEPQSAQAPAMLYNAAVNYARAKRPAKAMELFQRMVDDYPKAEFAAESLYLVAENAYDSYNLDQASTAYARLYAEYPNIDPKRRCLAIYNHAQLKEFDHDYAAAARIYERYADACAAAEADAPTILLRAGELYEKLEDVANMNRVYTAFIDRFGRAADNQRWVVPAYVKIADAYQKRKNPREAVKYYNKAIDFFLSHPGIGADFVANQAAAQSRFTLNEAEFEQYRAQGISGASQNAMKASFEKKRTMMNDMVLLYEQVKQFKNPEYFLAASFRMAEAVELFADSLFDAPIPKEVRQGGEDFVLTYQQMLSDQARPFYDQAAAAYLQAFDGGKKAKLFSSPWMKKLLTSLNHPNIKAVLATPVTMRKPEKPRFRLEVVAPLPFDDGRAPLPPKAPSPAPATPPAAPPG
;
A
#
# COMPACT_ATOMS: atom_id res chain seq x y z
N MET A 1 66.17 6.83 26.61
CA MET A 1 64.70 6.67 26.47
C MET A 1 64.43 5.22 26.08
N LYS A 2 64.37 4.31 27.07
CA LYS A 2 63.18 3.70 27.73
C LYS A 2 62.31 2.83 26.79
N THR A 3 62.01 1.53 26.99
CA THR A 3 62.54 0.39 27.79
C THR A 3 61.72 -0.89 27.47
N ARG A 4 62.41 -2.00 27.14
CA ARG A 4 62.29 -3.42 27.61
C ARG A 4 60.96 -4.22 27.79
N ARG A 5 61.06 -5.50 27.34
CA ARG A 5 60.76 -6.85 27.95
C ARG A 5 59.39 -7.54 27.73
N GLY A 6 59.40 -8.63 26.92
CA GLY A 6 59.57 -10.05 27.33
C GLY A 6 58.36 -10.87 27.82
N GLN A 7 58.11 -12.05 27.20
CA GLN A 7 57.86 -13.36 27.86
C GLN A 7 57.71 -14.54 26.85
N THR A 8 58.36 -15.67 27.19
CA THR A 8 58.33 -17.03 26.60
C THR A 8 57.13 -17.88 27.09
N PRO A 9 56.85 -19.06 26.47
CA PRO A 9 57.00 -20.33 27.22
C PRO A 9 57.58 -21.47 26.34
N ARG A 10 58.74 -22.04 26.67
CA ARG A 10 58.97 -23.31 27.41
C ARG A 10 57.93 -24.43 27.18
N ALA A 11 58.35 -25.40 26.36
CA ALA A 11 57.89 -26.78 26.36
C ALA A 11 58.20 -27.48 27.69
N GLY A 12 57.30 -28.36 28.13
CA GLY A 12 57.49 -29.20 29.31
C GLY A 12 56.42 -30.28 29.46
N VAL A 13 56.76 -31.49 28.96
CA VAL A 13 56.44 -32.81 29.55
C VAL A 13 54.96 -33.17 29.73
N PHE A 14 54.35 -33.77 28.70
CA PHE A 14 53.32 -34.83 28.86
C PHE A 14 53.14 -35.77 27.63
N GLY A 15 53.88 -35.55 26.52
CA GLY A 15 53.74 -36.33 25.28
C GLY A 15 54.55 -37.63 25.16
N ARG A 16 55.14 -38.16 26.25
CA ARG A 16 56.06 -39.32 26.16
C ARG A 16 55.52 -40.65 26.72
N ILE A 17 54.28 -40.72 27.21
CA ILE A 17 53.72 -41.99 27.75
C ILE A 17 52.60 -42.58 26.86
N ALA A 18 51.97 -41.82 25.98
CA ALA A 18 50.90 -42.33 25.11
C ALA A 18 51.39 -43.04 23.82
N ALA A 19 52.64 -42.82 23.40
CA ALA A 19 53.19 -43.35 22.14
C ALA A 19 53.61 -44.83 22.18
N LEU A 20 53.68 -45.45 23.36
CA LEU A 20 54.13 -46.85 23.51
C LEU A 20 52.98 -47.87 23.62
N ALA A 21 51.71 -47.44 23.78
CA ALA A 21 50.58 -48.35 23.88
C ALA A 21 49.94 -48.69 22.52
N LEU A 22 50.10 -47.86 21.48
CA LEU A 22 49.47 -48.09 20.16
C LEU A 22 50.31 -48.96 19.21
N ILE A 23 51.61 -49.14 19.48
CA ILE A 23 52.49 -49.99 18.66
C ILE A 23 52.16 -51.48 18.86
N GLY A 24 51.51 -51.87 19.97
CA GLY A 24 51.11 -53.25 20.25
C GLY A 24 49.86 -53.74 19.52
N ALA A 25 48.99 -52.84 19.02
CA ALA A 25 47.71 -53.23 18.42
C ALA A 25 47.77 -53.48 16.90
N ILE A 26 48.81 -52.97 16.22
CA ILE A 26 48.95 -53.08 14.76
C ILE A 26 49.68 -54.38 14.34
N ALA A 27 50.35 -55.08 15.28
CA ALA A 27 51.02 -56.34 15.00
C ALA A 27 50.09 -57.58 14.99
N ALA A 28 48.80 -57.45 15.32
CA ALA A 28 47.87 -58.58 15.42
C ALA A 28 46.92 -58.75 14.22
N SER A 29 46.90 -57.82 13.25
CA SER A 29 45.94 -57.84 12.14
C SER A 29 46.51 -58.28 10.78
N SER A 30 47.79 -58.64 10.69
CA SER A 30 48.42 -59.12 9.43
C SER A 30 48.50 -60.63 9.29
N ALA A 31 47.87 -61.41 10.18
CA ALA A 31 47.99 -62.88 10.18
C ALA A 31 46.76 -63.66 9.67
N TRP A 32 45.69 -63.02 9.19
CA TRP A 32 44.44 -63.72 8.82
C TRP A 32 43.88 -63.35 7.43
N ALA A 33 44.74 -63.24 6.42
CA ALA A 33 44.32 -63.02 5.03
C ALA A 33 44.86 -64.12 4.09
N GLN A 34 44.60 -65.39 4.43
CA GLN A 34 44.66 -66.51 3.49
C GLN A 34 43.61 -67.56 3.90
N GLN A 35 42.39 -67.48 3.35
CA GLN A 35 41.53 -68.59 2.92
C GLN A 35 40.12 -68.08 2.56
N GLU A 36 39.60 -68.55 1.43
CA GLU A 36 38.25 -68.26 0.90
C GLU A 36 37.13 -68.65 1.87
N PRO A 37 35.95 -67.98 1.86
CA PRO A 37 34.80 -68.44 2.61
C PRO A 37 33.90 -69.31 1.74
N ALA A 38 33.72 -70.56 2.17
CA ALA A 38 32.53 -71.35 1.89
C ALA A 38 31.63 -71.34 3.13
N GLY A 39 30.34 -71.06 2.94
CA GLY A 39 29.28 -71.47 3.88
C GLY A 39 28.67 -70.38 4.78
N ASP A 40 27.38 -70.16 4.55
CA ASP A 40 26.29 -69.85 5.48
C ASP A 40 26.48 -68.79 6.61
N ALA A 41 25.75 -67.68 6.44
CA ALA A 41 25.46 -66.72 7.50
C ALA A 41 24.23 -67.15 8.33
N PRO A 42 24.26 -66.95 9.67
CA PRO A 42 23.05 -66.73 10.44
C PRO A 42 22.98 -65.31 11.03
N ALA A 43 21.75 -64.81 11.07
CA ALA A 43 21.33 -63.51 11.57
C ALA A 43 21.66 -63.26 13.05
N TYR A 44 21.98 -62.01 13.38
CA TYR A 44 21.73 -61.42 14.70
C TYR A 44 21.35 -59.94 14.54
N ALA A 45 20.07 -59.71 14.25
CA ALA A 45 19.37 -58.48 14.57
C ALA A 45 18.56 -58.78 15.84
N ASP A 46 19.04 -58.34 17.00
CA ASP A 46 18.24 -58.13 18.23
C ASP A 46 19.16 -57.83 19.41
N THR A 47 19.58 -56.56 19.52
CA THR A 47 19.92 -55.90 20.80
C THR A 47 20.33 -54.48 20.48
N TYR A 48 19.39 -53.55 20.33
CA TYR A 48 19.56 -52.11 20.66
C TYR A 48 18.20 -51.42 20.58
N LEU A 49 17.28 -51.82 21.46
CA LEU A 49 16.05 -51.10 21.77
C LEU A 49 15.80 -51.24 23.27
N GLY A 50 16.01 -50.16 24.02
CA GLY A 50 15.55 -50.05 25.41
C GLY A 50 16.45 -49.22 26.33
N PHE A 51 15.86 -48.13 26.85
CA PHE A 51 16.34 -47.17 27.88
C PHE A 51 16.92 -45.84 27.34
N THR A 52 16.12 -44.96 26.74
CA THR A 52 15.15 -43.98 27.29
C THR A 52 15.72 -42.85 28.16
N ARG A 53 15.45 -41.64 27.66
CA ARG A 53 14.96 -40.45 28.40
C ARG A 53 15.77 -40.00 29.61
N VAL A 54 16.64 -39.02 29.36
CA VAL A 54 16.62 -37.78 30.14
C VAL A 54 16.34 -36.65 29.15
N LEU A 55 15.42 -35.76 29.54
CA LEU A 55 14.97 -34.60 28.78
C LEU A 55 16.17 -33.71 28.39
N ALA A 56 16.38 -33.50 27.10
CA ALA A 56 17.21 -32.42 26.57
C ALA A 56 16.51 -31.83 25.34
N ASN A 57 16.53 -30.51 25.22
CA ASN A 57 15.80 -29.69 24.26
C ASN A 57 16.10 -30.14 22.80
N PRO A 58 15.20 -30.01 21.80
CA PRO A 58 15.57 -30.21 20.39
C PRO A 58 16.79 -29.39 19.96
N GLU A 59 17.03 -28.24 20.59
CA GLU A 59 18.25 -27.47 20.43
C GLU A 59 19.51 -28.17 20.99
N ASP A 60 19.42 -29.00 22.04
CA ASP A 60 20.56 -29.76 22.60
C ASP A 60 20.87 -31.02 21.77
N VAL A 61 19.87 -31.62 21.11
CA VAL A 61 20.06 -32.73 20.16
C VAL A 61 20.54 -32.20 18.81
N ALA A 62 20.01 -31.08 18.33
CA ALA A 62 20.53 -30.39 17.14
C ALA A 62 21.91 -29.79 17.40
N LEU A 63 22.22 -29.34 18.62
CA LEU A 63 23.58 -28.95 19.01
C LEU A 63 24.49 -30.18 19.15
N ALA A 64 24.00 -31.32 19.64
CA ALA A 64 24.76 -32.58 19.68
C ALA A 64 24.92 -33.22 18.28
N GLU A 65 23.94 -33.14 17.38
CA GLU A 65 24.00 -33.60 15.99
C GLU A 65 24.83 -32.63 15.16
N LYS A 66 24.77 -31.32 15.40
CA LYS A 66 25.67 -30.34 14.81
C LYS A 66 27.07 -30.44 15.41
N ASP A 67 27.23 -30.74 16.70
CA ASP A 67 28.53 -31.03 17.31
C ASP A 67 29.06 -32.39 16.83
N VAL A 68 28.20 -33.36 16.51
CA VAL A 68 28.57 -34.65 15.90
C VAL A 68 28.81 -34.52 14.41
N GLU A 69 28.08 -33.71 13.66
CA GLU A 69 28.31 -33.41 12.24
C GLU A 69 29.52 -32.51 12.08
N GLU A 70 29.73 -31.55 12.98
CA GLU A 70 30.92 -30.71 13.00
C GLU A 70 32.10 -31.49 13.61
N ALA A 71 31.89 -32.46 14.50
CA ALA A 71 32.92 -33.41 14.91
C ALA A 71 33.20 -34.46 13.84
N VAL A 72 32.21 -34.92 13.05
CA VAL A 72 32.37 -35.85 11.92
C VAL A 72 32.98 -35.10 10.76
N LYS A 73 32.59 -33.87 10.49
CA LYS A 73 33.23 -33.01 9.49
C LYS A 73 34.63 -32.62 9.93
N ARG A 74 34.85 -32.20 11.17
CA ARG A 74 36.21 -32.04 11.71
C ARG A 74 36.96 -33.35 11.68
N PHE A 75 36.36 -34.50 11.95
CA PHE A 75 37.01 -35.80 11.89
C PHE A 75 37.27 -36.24 10.45
N THR A 76 36.41 -35.92 9.48
CA THR A 76 36.55 -36.28 8.06
C THR A 76 37.52 -35.33 7.37
N ASP A 77 37.45 -34.03 7.66
CA ASP A 77 38.43 -33.03 7.27
C ASP A 77 39.76 -33.36 7.92
N ARG A 78 39.80 -33.72 9.22
CA ARG A 78 41.04 -34.12 9.90
C ARG A 78 41.51 -35.50 9.50
N VAL A 79 40.67 -36.42 9.03
CA VAL A 79 41.06 -37.71 8.44
C VAL A 79 41.55 -37.51 7.00
N ALA A 80 40.97 -36.59 6.23
CA ALA A 80 41.42 -36.23 4.89
C ALA A 80 42.74 -35.44 4.95
N GLU A 81 42.86 -34.53 5.92
CA GLU A 81 44.06 -33.77 6.23
C GLU A 81 45.10 -34.67 6.89
N PHE A 82 44.72 -35.62 7.76
CA PHE A 82 45.63 -36.66 8.27
C PHE A 82 46.03 -37.63 7.16
N ARG A 83 45.17 -38.00 6.21
CA ARG A 83 45.56 -38.80 5.03
C ARG A 83 46.47 -38.01 4.11
N ARG A 84 46.25 -36.71 3.91
CA ARG A 84 47.15 -35.83 3.14
C ARG A 84 48.47 -35.60 3.88
N GLU A 85 48.44 -35.37 5.19
CA GLU A 85 49.61 -35.25 6.05
C GLU A 85 50.36 -36.58 6.11
N VAL A 86 49.68 -37.73 6.18
CA VAL A 86 50.30 -39.07 6.16
C VAL A 86 50.83 -39.39 4.78
N SER A 87 50.10 -39.14 3.68
CA SER A 87 50.61 -39.31 2.31
C SER A 87 51.78 -38.38 2.04
N ASN A 88 51.70 -37.10 2.42
CA ASN A 88 52.82 -36.17 2.31
C ASN A 88 53.96 -36.60 3.23
N VAL A 89 53.72 -37.09 4.44
CA VAL A 89 54.78 -37.62 5.30
C VAL A 89 55.35 -38.90 4.72
N VAL A 90 54.58 -39.76 4.06
CA VAL A 90 55.05 -40.99 3.40
C VAL A 90 55.83 -40.66 2.13
N GLU A 91 55.39 -39.71 1.30
CA GLU A 91 56.12 -39.20 0.15
C GLU A 91 57.36 -38.44 0.59
N THR A 92 57.26 -37.50 1.51
CA THR A 92 58.41 -36.79 2.08
C THR A 92 59.36 -37.76 2.78
N TYR A 93 58.86 -38.83 3.41
CA TYR A 93 59.70 -39.87 4.00
C TYR A 93 60.31 -40.78 2.94
N ARG A 94 59.61 -41.08 1.84
CA ARG A 94 60.10 -41.85 0.69
C ARG A 94 61.15 -41.04 -0.08
N GLU A 95 60.88 -39.79 -0.43
CA GLU A 95 61.82 -38.83 -1.01
C GLU A 95 62.99 -38.56 -0.06
N TYR A 96 62.75 -38.52 1.25
CA TYR A 96 63.83 -38.43 2.24
C TYR A 96 64.64 -39.72 2.28
N GLN A 97 64.02 -40.91 2.21
CA GLN A 97 64.70 -42.21 2.16
C GLN A 97 65.47 -42.39 0.87
N GLU A 98 64.89 -42.08 -0.29
CA GLU A 98 65.51 -42.03 -1.60
C GLU A 98 66.65 -41.02 -1.59
N SER A 99 66.45 -39.79 -1.08
CA SER A 99 67.52 -38.80 -0.90
C SER A 99 68.62 -39.26 0.07
N GLN A 100 68.29 -39.98 1.15
CA GLN A 100 69.30 -40.54 2.07
C GLN A 100 70.05 -41.69 1.41
N LEU A 101 69.38 -42.50 0.59
CA LEU A 101 69.95 -43.61 -0.15
C LEU A 101 70.87 -43.09 -1.27
N ASP A 102 70.41 -42.11 -2.03
CA ASP A 102 71.18 -41.37 -3.04
C ASP A 102 72.39 -40.71 -2.37
N LYS A 103 72.23 -39.98 -1.27
CA LYS A 103 73.36 -39.41 -0.51
C LYS A 103 74.37 -40.46 -0.02
N GLN A 104 73.92 -41.68 0.29
CA GLN A 104 74.81 -42.77 0.69
C GLN A 104 75.56 -43.34 -0.51
N TYR A 105 74.91 -43.52 -1.65
CA TYR A 105 75.54 -44.01 -2.87
C TYR A 105 76.40 -42.94 -3.56
N ASP A 106 75.99 -41.67 -3.60
CA ASP A 106 76.74 -40.54 -4.17
C ASP A 106 78.11 -40.39 -3.52
N LYS A 107 78.18 -40.55 -2.20
CA LYS A 107 79.46 -40.52 -1.48
C LYS A 107 80.36 -41.68 -1.90
N LEU A 108 79.80 -42.88 -2.04
CA LEU A 108 80.56 -44.06 -2.46
C LEU A 108 81.02 -43.95 -3.92
N VAL A 109 80.15 -43.44 -4.80
CA VAL A 109 80.44 -43.16 -6.21
C VAL A 109 81.55 -42.13 -6.30
N SER A 110 81.45 -41.00 -5.61
CA SER A 110 82.50 -39.97 -5.57
C SER A 110 83.84 -40.50 -5.05
N GLU A 111 83.84 -41.32 -3.99
CA GLU A 111 85.07 -41.96 -3.48
C GLU A 111 85.69 -42.96 -4.47
N LEU A 112 84.85 -43.65 -5.28
CA LEU A 112 85.32 -44.56 -6.32
C LEU A 112 85.83 -43.80 -7.55
N GLU A 113 85.14 -42.74 -7.98
CA GLU A 113 85.56 -41.85 -9.06
C GLU A 113 86.90 -41.18 -8.76
N ASP A 114 87.13 -40.74 -7.52
CA ASP A 114 88.41 -40.14 -7.13
C ASP A 114 89.54 -41.18 -7.15
N LYS A 115 89.27 -42.43 -6.75
CA LYS A 115 90.24 -43.54 -6.87
C LYS A 115 90.54 -43.86 -8.33
N GLU A 116 89.51 -43.93 -9.17
CA GLU A 116 89.66 -44.13 -10.61
C GLU A 116 90.49 -43.00 -11.23
N TYR A 117 90.22 -41.76 -10.86
CA TYR A 117 90.98 -40.60 -11.35
C TYR A 117 92.47 -40.65 -10.95
N GLN A 118 92.80 -41.09 -9.73
CA GLN A 118 94.20 -41.31 -9.34
C GLN A 118 94.89 -42.41 -10.16
N LEU A 119 94.15 -43.47 -10.52
CA LEU A 119 94.65 -44.51 -11.42
C LEU A 119 94.86 -43.98 -12.84
N VAL A 120 93.95 -43.13 -13.35
CA VAL A 120 94.09 -42.44 -14.65
C VAL A 120 95.37 -41.58 -14.68
N LEU A 121 95.61 -40.77 -13.65
CA LEU A 121 96.83 -39.94 -13.55
C LEU A 121 98.10 -40.80 -13.52
N SER A 122 98.06 -41.92 -12.79
CA SER A 122 99.18 -42.86 -12.71
C SER A 122 99.45 -43.53 -14.07
N ALA A 123 98.39 -43.93 -14.79
CA ALA A 123 98.49 -44.53 -16.11
C ALA A 123 99.04 -43.55 -17.15
N ILE A 124 98.58 -42.29 -17.14
CA ILE A 124 99.10 -41.21 -17.99
C ILE A 124 100.63 -41.10 -17.79
N ALA A 125 101.10 -40.99 -16.55
CA ALA A 125 102.52 -40.84 -16.27
C ALA A 125 103.38 -42.01 -16.79
N GLN A 126 102.86 -43.26 -16.70
CA GLN A 126 103.56 -44.44 -17.21
C GLN A 126 103.61 -44.47 -18.74
N ILE A 127 102.50 -44.13 -19.41
CA ILE A 127 102.44 -44.12 -20.88
C ILE A 127 103.26 -42.96 -21.45
N GLU A 128 103.27 -41.80 -20.80
CA GLU A 128 104.15 -40.68 -21.18
C GLU A 128 105.62 -41.05 -21.05
N LEU A 129 106.00 -41.74 -19.95
CA LEU A 129 107.37 -42.24 -19.80
C LEU A 129 107.74 -43.22 -20.91
N PHE A 130 106.83 -44.13 -21.29
CA PHE A 130 107.02 -45.03 -22.43
C PHE A 130 107.21 -44.25 -23.74
N LEU A 131 106.32 -43.31 -24.07
CA LEU A 131 106.39 -42.52 -25.30
C LEU A 131 107.61 -41.59 -25.34
N SER A 132 108.11 -41.12 -24.20
CA SER A 132 109.35 -40.32 -24.14
C SER A 132 110.60 -41.12 -24.54
N ARG A 133 110.58 -42.44 -24.31
CA ARG A 133 111.67 -43.36 -24.66
C ARG A 133 111.48 -43.98 -26.04
N TYR A 134 110.23 -44.21 -26.43
CA TYR A 134 109.84 -44.89 -27.66
C TYR A 134 108.78 -44.09 -28.43
N PRO A 135 109.11 -42.91 -28.97
CA PRO A 135 108.10 -42.03 -29.59
C PRO A 135 107.56 -42.55 -30.94
N ASN A 136 108.38 -43.26 -31.72
CA ASN A 136 108.09 -43.59 -33.12
C ASN A 136 108.22 -45.09 -33.46
N THR A 137 107.86 -45.98 -32.53
CA THR A 137 107.89 -47.43 -32.76
C THR A 137 106.55 -47.86 -33.37
N PRO A 138 106.46 -48.18 -34.69
CA PRO A 138 105.15 -48.34 -35.35
C PRO A 138 104.26 -49.45 -34.77
N GLU A 139 104.87 -50.45 -34.12
CA GLU A 139 104.15 -51.57 -33.51
C GLU A 139 103.49 -51.21 -32.16
N TYR A 140 104.04 -50.28 -31.38
CA TYR A 140 103.60 -50.02 -30.00
C TYR A 140 103.23 -48.56 -29.71
N SER A 141 103.89 -47.61 -30.38
CA SER A 141 103.67 -46.18 -30.14
C SER A 141 102.24 -45.74 -30.51
N PRO A 142 101.63 -46.16 -31.63
CA PRO A 142 100.25 -45.79 -31.95
C PRO A 142 99.22 -46.32 -30.94
N ASP A 143 99.38 -47.56 -30.46
CA ASP A 143 98.52 -48.14 -29.42
C ASP A 143 98.65 -47.35 -28.09
N ALA A 144 99.89 -47.03 -27.70
CA ALA A 144 100.16 -46.23 -26.50
C ALA A 144 99.61 -44.79 -26.64
N MET A 145 99.77 -44.15 -27.79
CA MET A 145 99.22 -42.82 -28.09
C MET A 145 97.69 -42.85 -28.10
N PHE A 146 97.08 -43.88 -28.68
CA PHE A 146 95.63 -44.04 -28.73
C PHE A 146 95.03 -44.15 -27.32
N ARG A 147 95.63 -45.00 -26.48
CA ARG A 147 95.22 -45.14 -25.08
C ARG A 147 95.50 -43.88 -24.26
N LEU A 148 96.63 -43.20 -24.52
CA LEU A 148 96.95 -41.94 -23.85
C LEU A 148 95.96 -40.84 -24.21
N ALA A 149 95.50 -40.77 -25.46
CA ALA A 149 94.49 -39.81 -25.90
C ALA A 149 93.16 -40.03 -25.17
N GLU A 150 92.73 -41.29 -25.02
CA GLU A 150 91.53 -41.65 -24.25
C GLU A 150 91.66 -41.23 -22.76
N LEU A 151 92.80 -41.53 -22.12
CA LEU A 151 93.03 -41.13 -20.73
C LEU A 151 93.07 -39.62 -20.57
N TYR A 152 93.66 -38.91 -21.54
CA TYR A 152 93.65 -37.45 -21.53
C TYR A 152 92.26 -36.86 -21.76
N TYR A 153 91.43 -37.50 -22.58
CA TYR A 153 90.04 -37.12 -22.75
C TYR A 153 89.26 -37.27 -21.42
N GLN A 154 89.40 -38.40 -20.74
CA GLN A 154 88.80 -38.63 -19.42
C GLN A 154 89.27 -37.60 -18.39
N LYS A 155 90.58 -37.30 -18.38
CA LYS A 155 91.16 -36.27 -17.52
C LYS A 155 90.55 -34.90 -17.79
N ALA A 156 90.51 -34.48 -19.05
CA ALA A 156 89.98 -33.18 -19.46
C ALA A 156 88.51 -33.03 -19.07
N LYS A 157 87.70 -34.09 -19.26
CA LYS A 157 86.29 -34.10 -18.86
C LYS A 157 86.12 -33.97 -17.35
N ARG A 158 86.82 -34.78 -16.55
CA ARG A 158 86.77 -34.69 -15.07
C ARG A 158 87.23 -33.33 -14.56
N GLU A 159 88.31 -32.78 -15.12
CA GLU A 159 88.81 -31.45 -14.75
C GLU A 159 87.80 -30.35 -15.11
N PHE A 160 87.08 -30.51 -16.22
CA PHE A 160 86.01 -29.59 -16.60
C PHE A 160 84.78 -29.72 -15.70
N ASP A 161 84.30 -30.93 -15.41
CA ASP A 161 83.13 -31.18 -14.55
C ASP A 161 83.30 -30.53 -13.16
N LEU A 162 84.53 -30.52 -12.62
CA LEU A 162 84.86 -29.88 -11.33
C LEU A 162 84.70 -28.35 -11.35
N VAL A 163 84.77 -27.72 -12.51
CA VAL A 163 84.72 -26.24 -12.67
C VAL A 163 83.60 -25.77 -13.60
N GLN A 164 82.76 -26.68 -14.11
CA GLN A 164 81.79 -26.39 -15.15
C GLN A 164 80.76 -25.36 -14.68
N ASP A 165 80.25 -25.50 -13.45
CA ASP A 165 79.29 -24.55 -12.87
C ASP A 165 79.85 -23.12 -12.80
N GLU A 166 81.13 -22.97 -12.43
CA GLU A 166 81.79 -21.67 -12.38
C GLU A 166 81.94 -21.09 -13.79
N LYS A 167 82.40 -21.91 -14.74
CA LYS A 167 82.57 -21.50 -16.14
C LYS A 167 81.23 -21.18 -16.81
N LEU A 168 80.17 -21.93 -16.52
CA LEU A 168 78.83 -21.71 -17.08
C LEU A 168 78.23 -20.41 -16.56
N ARG A 169 78.34 -20.13 -15.26
CA ARG A 169 77.91 -18.82 -14.70
C ARG A 169 78.68 -17.65 -15.32
N GLU A 170 79.96 -17.84 -15.63
CA GLU A 170 80.74 -16.81 -16.29
C GLU A 170 80.32 -16.63 -17.76
N TYR A 171 80.04 -17.72 -18.47
CA TYR A 171 79.48 -17.70 -19.81
C TYR A 171 78.10 -17.02 -19.85
N GLU A 172 77.18 -17.36 -18.95
CA GLU A 172 75.85 -16.74 -18.85
C GLU A 172 75.93 -15.22 -18.65
N LYS A 173 76.87 -14.75 -17.83
CA LYS A 173 77.12 -13.30 -17.67
C LYS A 173 77.61 -12.67 -18.97
N GLN A 174 78.58 -13.31 -19.64
CA GLN A 174 79.12 -12.80 -20.90
C GLN A 174 78.07 -12.83 -22.01
N LEU A 175 77.20 -13.84 -22.03
CA LEU A 175 76.13 -13.98 -23.01
C LEU A 175 75.07 -12.89 -22.78
N ALA A 176 74.70 -12.63 -21.52
CA ALA A 176 73.83 -11.50 -21.18
C ALA A 176 74.46 -10.15 -21.60
N MET A 177 75.77 -9.99 -21.42
CA MET A 177 76.48 -8.80 -21.91
C MET A 177 76.47 -8.70 -23.45
N PHE A 178 76.51 -9.82 -24.18
CA PHE A 178 76.40 -9.85 -25.63
C PHE A 178 74.97 -9.50 -26.10
N ASP A 179 73.94 -10.09 -25.48
CA ASP A 179 72.53 -9.80 -25.78
C ASP A 179 72.17 -8.33 -25.50
N GLU A 180 72.81 -7.71 -24.51
CA GLU A 180 72.70 -6.28 -24.19
C GLU A 180 73.57 -5.38 -25.08
N GLY A 181 74.39 -5.95 -25.98
CA GLY A 181 75.28 -5.22 -26.89
C GLY A 181 76.51 -4.59 -26.21
N LEU A 182 76.88 -5.05 -25.01
CA LEU A 182 78.05 -4.57 -24.25
C LEU A 182 79.36 -5.23 -24.71
N ILE A 183 79.29 -6.35 -25.43
CA ILE A 183 80.42 -6.98 -26.12
C ILE A 183 80.03 -7.34 -27.55
N ASP A 184 80.97 -7.19 -28.50
CA ASP A 184 80.70 -7.35 -29.94
C ASP A 184 80.72 -8.80 -30.42
N LYS A 185 81.28 -9.71 -29.62
CA LYS A 185 81.48 -11.12 -29.97
C LYS A 185 80.76 -12.00 -28.98
N GLU A 186 79.89 -12.86 -29.49
CA GLU A 186 79.21 -13.88 -28.70
C GLU A 186 80.27 -14.75 -27.99
N PRO A 187 80.19 -14.92 -26.66
CA PRO A 187 81.10 -15.79 -25.95
C PRO A 187 80.87 -17.24 -26.39
N ALA A 188 81.92 -18.05 -26.43
CA ALA A 188 81.78 -19.48 -26.72
C ALA A 188 81.33 -20.21 -25.43
N PRO A 189 80.39 -21.17 -25.52
CA PRO A 189 80.07 -22.04 -24.40
C PRO A 189 81.35 -22.70 -23.86
N PRO A 190 81.51 -22.79 -22.53
CA PRO A 190 82.68 -23.41 -21.95
C PRO A 190 82.66 -24.90 -22.26
N HIS A 191 83.80 -25.44 -22.68
CA HIS A 191 84.00 -26.87 -22.93
C HIS A 191 85.29 -27.35 -22.24
N ALA A 192 85.45 -28.66 -22.14
CA ALA A 192 86.70 -29.27 -21.72
C ALA A 192 87.79 -29.06 -22.80
N ASP A 193 89.05 -28.89 -22.38
CA ASP A 193 90.18 -28.70 -23.30
C ASP A 193 90.66 -30.07 -23.83
N PHE A 194 90.35 -30.37 -25.08
CA PHE A 194 90.71 -31.63 -25.74
C PHE A 194 91.96 -31.48 -26.62
N GLY A 195 92.75 -30.42 -26.47
CA GLY A 195 93.95 -30.19 -27.28
C GLY A 195 94.98 -31.33 -27.20
N LYS A 196 95.14 -31.96 -26.02
CA LYS A 196 96.04 -33.12 -25.86
C LYS A 196 95.53 -34.38 -26.59
N PRO A 197 94.28 -34.85 -26.40
CA PRO A 197 93.72 -35.93 -27.21
C PRO A 197 93.76 -35.64 -28.71
N ILE A 198 93.36 -34.43 -29.14
CA ILE A 198 93.39 -34.02 -30.55
C ILE A 198 94.79 -34.11 -31.11
N SER A 199 95.80 -33.59 -30.41
CA SER A 199 97.20 -33.66 -30.86
C SER A 199 97.69 -35.10 -31.01
N LEU A 200 97.27 -36.01 -30.12
CA LEU A 200 97.67 -37.42 -30.18
C LEU A 200 96.96 -38.15 -31.32
N TYR A 201 95.65 -37.98 -31.49
CA TYR A 201 94.92 -38.56 -32.61
C TYR A 201 95.42 -38.03 -33.96
N SER A 202 95.67 -36.72 -34.08
CA SER A 202 96.27 -36.12 -35.29
C SER A 202 97.68 -36.62 -35.57
N HIS A 203 98.47 -36.93 -34.52
CA HIS A 203 99.78 -37.55 -34.68
C HIS A 203 99.64 -38.98 -35.22
N ILE A 204 98.72 -39.77 -34.66
CA ILE A 204 98.45 -41.13 -35.16
C ILE A 204 97.99 -41.09 -36.62
N SER A 205 97.04 -40.21 -36.96
CA SER A 205 96.49 -40.16 -38.32
C SER A 205 97.48 -39.66 -39.37
N ARG A 206 98.43 -38.79 -39.00
CA ARG A 206 99.45 -38.27 -39.91
C ARG A 206 100.61 -39.24 -40.11
N ASP A 207 101.15 -39.77 -39.01
CA ASP A 207 102.44 -40.48 -39.03
C ASP A 207 102.27 -42.01 -39.02
N PHE A 208 101.06 -42.50 -38.70
CA PHE A 208 100.70 -43.92 -38.71
C PHE A 208 99.36 -44.21 -39.43
N PRO A 209 99.20 -43.81 -40.71
CA PRO A 209 97.94 -43.93 -41.45
C PRO A 209 97.44 -45.38 -41.63
N ASP A 210 98.34 -46.37 -41.55
CA ASP A 210 98.02 -47.80 -41.64
C ASP A 210 97.65 -48.43 -40.28
N TYR A 211 97.55 -47.65 -39.21
CA TYR A 211 97.16 -48.15 -37.89
C TYR A 211 95.81 -48.89 -37.95
N ARG A 212 95.74 -50.08 -37.33
CA ARG A 212 94.58 -50.99 -37.46
C ARG A 212 93.24 -50.38 -37.00
N TYR A 213 93.29 -49.34 -36.16
CA TYR A 213 92.13 -48.61 -35.66
C TYR A 213 92.06 -47.18 -36.21
N ILE A 214 92.59 -46.94 -37.41
CA ILE A 214 92.61 -45.61 -38.02
C ILE A 214 91.21 -45.01 -38.22
N ASP A 215 90.20 -45.84 -38.49
CA ASP A 215 88.80 -45.39 -38.53
C ASP A 215 88.31 -44.91 -37.17
N ALA A 216 88.64 -45.63 -36.08
CA ALA A 216 88.34 -45.19 -34.72
C ALA A 216 89.15 -43.92 -34.33
N VAL A 217 90.38 -43.76 -34.84
CA VAL A 217 91.18 -42.53 -34.65
C VAL A 217 90.48 -41.34 -35.28
N TYR A 218 90.06 -41.43 -36.55
CA TYR A 218 89.31 -40.36 -37.20
C TYR A 218 87.97 -40.10 -36.52
N TYR A 219 87.26 -41.16 -36.10
CA TYR A 219 85.99 -41.04 -35.37
C TYR A 219 86.18 -40.28 -34.04
N LEU A 220 87.14 -40.69 -33.22
CA LEU A 220 87.41 -40.06 -31.93
C LEU A 220 88.03 -38.67 -32.06
N LEU A 221 88.81 -38.43 -33.11
CA LEU A 221 89.28 -37.08 -33.46
C LEU A 221 88.12 -36.16 -33.81
N ALA A 222 87.19 -36.61 -34.67
CA ALA A 222 85.99 -35.88 -35.00
C ALA A 222 85.11 -35.66 -33.77
N TYR A 223 85.00 -36.65 -32.88
CA TYR A 223 84.28 -36.53 -31.61
C TYR A 223 84.89 -35.47 -30.70
N CYS A 224 86.22 -35.44 -30.52
CA CYS A 224 86.90 -34.38 -29.79
C CYS A 224 86.64 -32.99 -30.41
N TYR A 225 86.73 -32.87 -31.74
CA TYR A 225 86.40 -31.62 -32.42
C TYR A 225 84.95 -31.21 -32.22
N GLN A 226 84.02 -32.17 -32.17
CA GLN A 226 82.61 -31.90 -31.95
C GLN A 226 82.37 -31.34 -30.54
N GLU A 227 83.04 -31.89 -29.53
CA GLU A 227 82.95 -31.41 -28.15
C GLU A 227 83.55 -29.99 -27.98
N GLU A 228 84.56 -29.63 -28.79
CA GLU A 228 85.09 -28.26 -28.87
C GLU A 228 84.28 -27.34 -29.80
N SER A 229 83.17 -27.82 -30.39
CA SER A 229 82.40 -27.11 -31.41
C SER A 229 83.21 -26.67 -32.65
N ASN A 230 84.32 -27.36 -32.94
CA ASN A 230 85.12 -27.16 -34.15
C ASN A 230 84.54 -27.95 -35.33
N PHE A 231 83.43 -27.45 -35.88
CA PHE A 231 82.70 -28.09 -36.98
C PHE A 231 83.52 -28.32 -38.25
N PRO A 232 84.44 -27.42 -38.69
CA PRO A 232 85.36 -27.73 -39.78
C PRO A 232 86.23 -28.96 -39.50
N GLY A 233 86.76 -29.09 -38.28
CA GLY A 233 87.54 -30.26 -37.87
C GLY A 233 86.71 -31.54 -37.80
N VAL A 234 85.44 -31.46 -37.35
CA VAL A 234 84.49 -32.58 -37.39
C VAL A 234 84.33 -33.09 -38.82
N ARG A 235 84.08 -32.17 -39.77
CA ARG A 235 83.89 -32.51 -41.18
C ARG A 235 85.14 -33.14 -41.77
N GLU A 236 86.30 -32.51 -41.61
CA GLU A 236 87.57 -33.01 -42.15
C GLU A 236 87.88 -34.43 -41.64
N ALA A 237 87.74 -34.66 -40.33
CA ALA A 237 88.02 -35.97 -39.73
C ALA A 237 87.04 -37.06 -40.21
N PHE A 238 85.73 -36.78 -40.28
CA PHE A 238 84.75 -37.73 -40.79
C PHE A 238 84.83 -37.94 -42.31
N GLU A 239 85.13 -36.91 -43.10
CA GLU A 239 85.39 -37.03 -44.53
C GLU A 239 86.61 -37.90 -44.80
N ASN A 240 87.69 -37.73 -44.01
CA ASN A 240 88.87 -38.59 -44.07
C ASN A 240 88.54 -40.05 -43.66
N LEU A 241 87.68 -40.27 -42.68
CA LEU A 241 87.17 -41.60 -42.33
C LEU A 241 86.45 -42.24 -43.52
N ILE A 242 85.49 -41.52 -44.12
CA ILE A 242 84.68 -42.01 -45.25
C ILE A 242 85.57 -42.30 -46.47
N ALA A 243 86.53 -41.43 -46.77
CA ALA A 243 87.43 -41.59 -47.90
C ALA A 243 88.43 -42.75 -47.71
N SER A 244 88.99 -42.91 -46.51
CA SER A 244 90.00 -43.93 -46.23
C SER A 244 89.41 -45.31 -45.92
N ARG A 245 88.21 -45.36 -45.32
CA ARG A 245 87.54 -46.59 -44.86
C ARG A 245 86.03 -46.56 -45.17
N PRO A 246 85.61 -46.58 -46.45
CA PRO A 246 84.20 -46.45 -46.85
C PRO A 246 83.30 -47.62 -46.41
N GLN A 247 83.88 -48.73 -45.95
CA GLN A 247 83.14 -49.88 -45.39
C GLN A 247 83.13 -49.90 -43.85
N SER A 248 83.66 -48.86 -43.19
CA SER A 248 83.67 -48.80 -41.73
C SER A 248 82.24 -48.70 -41.19
N LYS A 249 81.98 -49.37 -40.05
CA LYS A 249 80.69 -49.30 -39.34
C LYS A 249 80.32 -47.87 -38.93
N TYR A 250 81.29 -46.96 -38.84
CA TYR A 250 81.07 -45.56 -38.48
C TYR A 250 80.53 -44.71 -39.63
N VAL A 251 80.58 -45.17 -40.89
CA VAL A 251 80.21 -44.34 -42.07
C VAL A 251 78.78 -43.76 -42.02
N PRO A 252 77.72 -44.51 -41.66
CA PRO A 252 76.37 -43.95 -41.54
C PRO A 252 76.30 -42.83 -40.50
N GLU A 253 76.95 -43.00 -39.36
CA GLU A 253 77.04 -41.96 -38.33
C GLU A 253 77.91 -40.80 -38.80
N SER A 254 79.02 -41.03 -39.51
CA SER A 254 79.86 -39.97 -40.06
C SER A 254 79.08 -39.01 -40.97
N TYR A 255 78.25 -39.54 -41.88
CA TYR A 255 77.37 -38.69 -42.71
C TYR A 255 76.34 -37.92 -41.88
N LEU A 256 75.75 -38.57 -40.86
CA LEU A 256 74.85 -37.92 -39.91
C LEU A 256 75.54 -36.77 -39.17
N ARG A 257 76.77 -36.98 -38.67
CA ARG A 257 77.52 -35.98 -37.90
C ARG A 257 78.04 -34.84 -38.78
N ILE A 258 78.45 -35.11 -40.02
CA ILE A 258 78.76 -34.07 -41.01
C ILE A 258 77.52 -33.21 -41.28
N GLY A 259 76.36 -33.86 -41.45
CA GLY A 259 75.08 -33.17 -41.60
C GLY A 259 74.75 -32.30 -40.38
N ASP A 260 74.90 -32.83 -39.16
CA ASP A 260 74.70 -32.09 -37.91
C ASP A 260 75.67 -30.90 -37.79
N ALA A 261 76.92 -31.04 -38.22
CA ALA A 261 77.91 -29.97 -38.19
C ALA A 261 77.50 -28.81 -39.10
N TYR A 262 77.08 -29.09 -40.33
CA TYR A 262 76.55 -28.07 -41.25
C TYR A 262 75.23 -27.46 -40.75
N PHE A 263 74.35 -28.29 -40.19
CA PHE A 263 73.07 -27.84 -39.65
C PHE A 263 73.25 -26.86 -38.49
N LYS A 264 74.22 -27.11 -37.59
CA LYS A 264 74.56 -26.19 -36.48
C LYS A 264 75.16 -24.86 -36.94
N GLU A 265 75.83 -24.84 -38.09
CA GLU A 265 76.32 -23.62 -38.75
C GLU A 265 75.24 -22.94 -39.61
N TYR A 266 73.99 -23.42 -39.57
CA TYR A 266 72.85 -22.94 -40.38
C TYR A 266 73.05 -23.10 -41.90
N ASP A 267 74.00 -23.93 -42.34
CA ASP A 267 74.25 -24.23 -43.75
C ASP A 267 73.45 -25.47 -44.18
N TYR A 268 72.16 -25.25 -44.44
CA TYR A 268 71.20 -26.33 -44.68
C TYR A 268 71.40 -27.13 -45.97
N PRO A 269 71.80 -26.55 -47.13
CA PRO A 269 72.01 -27.33 -48.35
C PRO A 269 73.05 -28.48 -48.23
N PRO A 270 74.26 -28.28 -47.71
CA PRO A 270 75.20 -29.38 -47.48
C PRO A 270 74.80 -30.29 -46.31
N ALA A 271 74.10 -29.76 -45.28
CA ALA A 271 73.50 -30.59 -44.24
C ALA A 271 72.50 -31.59 -44.84
N LEU A 272 71.60 -31.10 -45.71
CA LEU A 272 70.60 -31.88 -46.40
C LEU A 272 71.23 -32.97 -47.28
N GLN A 273 72.28 -32.64 -48.05
CA GLN A 273 73.01 -33.63 -48.86
C GLN A 273 73.61 -34.74 -47.99
N SER A 274 74.19 -34.37 -46.84
CA SER A 274 74.80 -35.31 -45.90
C SER A 274 73.76 -36.22 -45.25
N PHE A 275 72.62 -35.68 -44.80
CA PHE A 275 71.52 -36.49 -44.27
C PHE A 275 70.88 -37.39 -45.34
N MET A 276 70.76 -36.93 -46.59
CA MET A 276 70.30 -37.76 -47.71
C MET A 276 71.26 -38.91 -48.02
N ALA A 277 72.57 -38.68 -47.88
CA ALA A 277 73.59 -39.73 -48.01
C ALA A 277 73.50 -40.72 -46.84
N ALA A 278 73.33 -40.25 -45.61
CA ALA A 278 73.09 -41.08 -44.44
C ALA A 278 71.81 -41.94 -44.60
N ALA A 279 70.74 -41.38 -45.18
CA ALA A 279 69.45 -42.06 -45.38
C ALA A 279 69.50 -43.23 -46.39
N GLN A 280 70.61 -43.40 -47.13
CA GLN A 280 70.82 -44.59 -47.95
C GLN A 280 71.10 -45.84 -47.11
N PHE A 281 71.57 -45.67 -45.86
CA PHE A 281 71.92 -46.76 -44.94
C PHE A 281 70.73 -47.18 -44.08
N LYS A 282 69.74 -47.86 -44.68
CA LYS A 282 68.47 -48.24 -44.00
C LYS A 282 68.64 -49.21 -42.83
N ASP A 283 69.71 -50.01 -42.85
CA ASP A 283 70.02 -50.97 -41.78
C ASP A 283 70.84 -50.34 -40.63
N SER A 284 71.11 -49.03 -40.69
CA SER A 284 71.84 -48.30 -39.65
C SER A 284 71.05 -48.27 -38.35
N GLU A 285 71.73 -48.44 -37.21
CA GLU A 285 71.12 -48.24 -35.87
C GLU A 285 70.64 -46.80 -35.64
N TYR A 286 71.13 -45.85 -36.45
CA TYR A 286 70.74 -44.43 -36.42
C TYR A 286 69.68 -44.08 -37.46
N TYR A 287 69.06 -45.05 -38.14
CA TYR A 287 68.20 -44.76 -39.30
C TYR A 287 66.99 -43.88 -38.95
N ASP A 288 66.38 -44.09 -37.78
CA ASP A 288 65.27 -43.26 -37.32
C ASP A 288 65.70 -41.82 -37.01
N GLN A 289 66.86 -41.63 -36.37
CA GLN A 289 67.48 -40.32 -36.16
C GLN A 289 67.84 -39.64 -37.49
N ILE A 290 68.34 -40.39 -38.47
CA ILE A 290 68.68 -39.88 -39.81
C ILE A 290 67.40 -39.38 -40.50
N LEU A 291 66.32 -40.15 -40.48
CA LEU A 291 65.02 -39.73 -41.04
C LEU A 291 64.50 -38.48 -40.34
N TYR A 292 64.58 -38.43 -39.02
CA TYR A 292 64.17 -37.26 -38.24
C TYR A 292 64.97 -36.01 -38.63
N LYS A 293 66.31 -36.10 -38.71
CA LYS A 293 67.18 -34.99 -39.10
C LYS A 293 66.94 -34.54 -40.54
N LEU A 294 66.72 -35.48 -41.45
CA LEU A 294 66.37 -35.20 -42.84
C LEU A 294 65.02 -34.46 -42.95
N ALA A 295 63.98 -34.99 -42.30
CA ALA A 295 62.65 -34.40 -42.29
C ALA A 295 62.64 -33.00 -41.65
N SER A 296 63.34 -32.83 -40.53
CA SER A 296 63.50 -31.54 -39.84
C SER A 296 64.25 -30.52 -40.70
N THR A 297 65.24 -30.96 -41.48
CA THR A 297 65.95 -30.10 -42.44
C THR A 297 65.04 -29.68 -43.60
N TYR A 298 64.22 -30.59 -44.13
CA TYR A 298 63.18 -30.23 -45.09
C TYR A 298 62.17 -29.24 -44.51
N PHE A 299 61.77 -29.45 -43.25
CA PHE A 299 60.84 -28.57 -42.55
C PHE A 299 61.41 -27.14 -42.40
N ILE A 300 62.64 -27.00 -41.91
CA ILE A 300 63.30 -25.68 -41.71
C ILE A 300 63.56 -24.96 -43.05
N THR A 301 63.69 -25.69 -44.14
CA THR A 301 63.87 -25.13 -45.49
C THR A 301 62.54 -24.93 -46.25
N ASP A 302 61.41 -24.89 -45.53
CA ASP A 302 60.04 -24.71 -46.04
C ASP A 302 59.58 -25.76 -47.08
N ARG A 303 60.27 -26.90 -47.16
CA ARG A 303 59.90 -28.03 -48.02
C ARG A 303 58.90 -28.94 -47.31
N PHE A 304 57.73 -28.40 -46.96
CA PHE A 304 56.74 -29.08 -46.11
C PHE A 304 56.26 -30.43 -46.66
N GLN A 305 56.03 -30.55 -47.96
CA GLN A 305 55.60 -31.83 -48.54
C GLN A 305 56.66 -32.92 -48.35
N ASP A 306 57.94 -32.59 -48.61
CA ASP A 306 59.05 -33.53 -48.42
C ASP A 306 59.24 -33.86 -46.93
N ALA A 307 59.09 -32.86 -46.05
CA ALA A 307 59.15 -33.06 -44.60
C ALA A 307 58.05 -34.03 -44.13
N ILE A 308 56.79 -33.81 -44.54
CA ILE A 308 55.65 -34.68 -44.22
C ILE A 308 55.92 -36.10 -44.70
N ASP A 309 56.41 -36.29 -45.93
CA ASP A 309 56.65 -37.62 -46.48
C ASP A 309 57.77 -38.37 -45.75
N VAL A 310 58.84 -37.70 -45.33
CA VAL A 310 59.92 -38.32 -44.54
C VAL A 310 59.49 -38.56 -43.10
N PHE A 311 58.74 -37.65 -42.47
CA PHE A 311 58.15 -37.86 -41.15
C PHE A 311 57.12 -39.01 -41.15
N ALA A 312 56.31 -39.15 -42.19
CA ALA A 312 55.43 -40.30 -42.37
C ALA A 312 56.22 -41.61 -42.46
N ALA A 313 57.33 -41.62 -43.19
CA ALA A 313 58.23 -42.79 -43.25
C ALA A 313 58.87 -43.12 -41.89
N LEU A 314 59.22 -42.11 -41.09
CA LEU A 314 59.71 -42.28 -39.72
C LEU A 314 58.63 -42.88 -38.81
N ASN A 315 57.37 -42.43 -38.94
CA ASN A 315 56.26 -43.00 -38.17
C ASN A 315 55.96 -44.44 -38.59
N ASP A 316 55.96 -44.74 -39.90
CA ASP A 316 55.80 -46.11 -40.40
C ASP A 316 56.94 -47.04 -39.92
N LEU A 317 58.19 -46.55 -39.88
CA LEU A 317 59.32 -47.26 -39.26
C LEU A 317 59.09 -47.46 -37.76
N SER A 318 58.61 -46.44 -37.07
CA SER A 318 58.34 -46.48 -35.63
C SER A 318 57.26 -47.50 -35.26
N GLU A 319 56.23 -47.66 -36.09
CA GLU A 319 55.22 -48.72 -35.92
C GLU A 319 55.86 -50.11 -36.12
N GLN A 320 56.74 -50.28 -37.10
CA GLN A 320 57.47 -51.54 -37.32
C GLN A 320 58.41 -51.87 -36.15
N MET A 321 59.12 -50.88 -35.61
CA MET A 321 59.96 -51.04 -34.42
C MET A 321 59.13 -51.49 -33.22
N TYR A 322 57.94 -50.92 -33.03
CA TYR A 322 57.05 -51.31 -31.95
C TYR A 322 56.52 -52.73 -32.11
N GLU A 323 56.13 -53.13 -33.32
CA GLU A 323 55.69 -54.50 -33.60
C GLU A 323 56.79 -55.54 -33.36
N LYS A 324 58.04 -55.17 -33.60
CA LYS A 324 59.20 -56.06 -33.43
C LYS A 324 59.71 -56.12 -31.99
N ASP A 325 59.94 -54.96 -31.38
CA ASP A 325 60.71 -54.80 -30.14
C ASP A 325 59.86 -54.21 -28.98
N GLY A 326 58.58 -53.91 -29.22
CA GLY A 326 57.67 -53.30 -28.24
C GLY A 326 57.97 -51.84 -27.92
N LYS A 327 58.85 -51.20 -28.71
CA LYS A 327 59.29 -49.81 -28.50
C LYS A 327 59.21 -49.03 -29.82
N HIS A 328 58.56 -47.87 -29.75
CA HIS A 328 58.57 -46.90 -30.84
C HIS A 328 59.91 -46.16 -30.92
N SER A 329 60.18 -45.51 -32.06
CA SER A 329 61.25 -44.52 -32.15
C SER A 329 60.99 -43.36 -31.19
N ASN A 330 62.07 -42.86 -30.57
CA ASN A 330 62.03 -41.68 -29.70
C ASN A 330 61.55 -40.41 -30.44
N PHE A 331 61.57 -40.41 -31.77
CA PHE A 331 61.20 -39.27 -32.61
C PHE A 331 59.75 -39.31 -33.12
N ARG A 332 58.97 -40.37 -32.80
CA ARG A 332 57.59 -40.55 -33.31
C ARG A 332 56.67 -39.40 -32.92
N GLU A 333 56.69 -39.01 -31.65
CA GLU A 333 55.77 -37.98 -31.13
C GLU A 333 56.04 -36.63 -31.79
N GLU A 334 57.30 -36.19 -31.82
CA GLU A 334 57.70 -34.96 -32.51
C GLU A 334 57.38 -35.03 -34.01
N SER A 335 57.57 -36.19 -34.64
CA SER A 335 57.23 -36.39 -36.05
C SER A 335 55.73 -36.16 -36.32
N VAL A 336 54.84 -36.72 -35.50
CA VAL A 336 53.39 -36.47 -35.57
C VAL A 336 53.08 -34.98 -35.38
N GLN A 337 53.72 -34.34 -34.41
CA GLN A 337 53.55 -32.90 -34.16
C GLN A 337 53.99 -32.06 -35.35
N TYR A 338 55.14 -32.37 -35.98
CA TYR A 338 55.60 -31.66 -37.17
C TYR A 338 54.65 -31.83 -38.36
N ILE A 339 54.13 -33.04 -38.61
CA ILE A 339 53.13 -33.27 -39.66
C ILE A 339 51.88 -32.41 -39.39
N ALA A 340 51.35 -32.46 -38.16
CA ALA A 340 50.20 -31.66 -37.76
C ALA A 340 50.49 -30.16 -37.90
N TYR A 341 51.67 -29.70 -37.47
CA TYR A 341 52.09 -28.30 -37.58
C TYR A 341 52.18 -27.84 -39.04
N CYS A 342 52.70 -28.68 -39.95
CA CYS A 342 52.73 -28.37 -41.38
C CYS A 342 51.31 -28.11 -41.91
N TYR A 343 50.33 -28.97 -41.57
CA TYR A 343 48.94 -28.75 -41.97
C TYR A 343 48.25 -27.61 -41.20
N ALA A 344 48.67 -27.31 -39.97
CA ALA A 344 48.14 -26.20 -39.18
C ALA A 344 48.59 -24.82 -39.70
N GLN A 345 49.54 -24.76 -40.63
CA GLN A 345 49.92 -23.53 -41.31
C GLN A 345 48.72 -22.90 -42.04
N GLY A 346 48.83 -21.63 -42.42
CA GLY A 346 47.84 -20.99 -43.27
C GLY A 346 47.98 -21.47 -44.72
N GLU A 347 46.86 -21.60 -45.45
CA GLU A 347 46.88 -21.87 -46.90
C GLU A 347 47.66 -20.80 -47.69
N ASN A 348 47.72 -19.58 -47.15
CA ASN A 348 48.52 -18.47 -47.68
C ASN A 348 50.04 -18.69 -47.51
N TYR A 349 50.46 -19.59 -46.62
CA TYR A 349 51.86 -19.90 -46.35
C TYR A 349 52.35 -21.04 -47.25
N TRP A 350 51.57 -22.11 -47.38
CA TRP A 350 51.77 -23.13 -48.42
C TRP A 350 50.45 -23.79 -48.81
N ALA A 351 50.29 -24.10 -50.11
CA ALA A 351 49.00 -24.49 -50.69
C ALA A 351 48.44 -25.83 -50.19
N GLY A 352 49.26 -26.68 -49.57
CA GLY A 352 48.81 -27.96 -49.01
C GLY A 352 48.44 -27.89 -47.53
N ALA A 353 48.43 -26.72 -46.90
CA ALA A 353 47.95 -26.57 -45.52
C ALA A 353 46.44 -26.82 -45.39
N GLY A 354 45.94 -27.02 -44.19
CA GLY A 354 44.51 -27.17 -43.90
C GLY A 354 44.07 -28.61 -43.60
N VAL A 355 43.02 -28.75 -42.78
CA VAL A 355 42.43 -30.05 -42.39
C VAL A 355 42.07 -30.89 -43.61
N GLN A 356 41.48 -30.28 -44.63
CA GLN A 356 41.04 -31.01 -45.81
C GLN A 356 42.20 -31.60 -46.62
N ASN A 357 43.32 -30.89 -46.71
CA ASN A 357 44.51 -31.40 -47.38
C ASN A 357 45.19 -32.51 -46.57
N ALA A 358 45.14 -32.45 -45.23
CA ALA A 358 45.55 -33.56 -44.37
C ALA A 358 44.68 -34.81 -44.62
N VAL A 359 43.35 -34.65 -44.72
CA VAL A 359 42.43 -35.75 -45.05
C VAL A 359 42.78 -36.36 -46.41
N VAL A 360 42.97 -35.53 -47.44
CA VAL A 360 43.35 -36.00 -48.79
C VAL A 360 44.69 -36.74 -48.77
N TYR A 361 45.64 -36.30 -47.95
CA TYR A 361 46.93 -36.97 -47.79
C TYR A 361 46.77 -38.38 -47.22
N PHE A 362 46.04 -38.53 -46.11
CA PHE A 362 45.80 -39.84 -45.49
C PHE A 362 44.95 -40.76 -46.37
N ASP A 363 43.95 -40.22 -47.06
CA ASP A 363 43.17 -40.99 -48.04
C ASP A 363 44.06 -41.53 -49.19
N ARG A 364 45.13 -40.81 -49.55
CA ARG A 364 46.11 -41.23 -50.57
C ARG A 364 47.09 -42.29 -50.07
N ILE A 365 47.65 -42.12 -48.87
CA ILE A 365 48.66 -43.05 -48.33
C ILE A 365 48.03 -44.31 -47.70
N GLY A 366 46.71 -44.31 -47.52
CA GLY A 366 45.95 -45.40 -46.92
C GLY A 366 45.97 -45.37 -45.40
N ASP A 367 45.27 -46.32 -44.79
CA ASP A 367 45.09 -46.37 -43.33
C ASP A 367 46.42 -46.43 -42.57
N ARG A 368 46.55 -45.64 -41.51
CA ARG A 368 47.73 -45.56 -40.64
C ARG A 368 47.33 -45.48 -39.18
N LYS A 369 48.00 -46.27 -38.33
CA LYS A 369 47.78 -46.30 -36.87
C LYS A 369 48.00 -44.94 -36.21
N TRP A 370 48.90 -44.13 -36.77
CA TRP A 370 49.27 -42.80 -36.28
C TRP A 370 48.44 -41.65 -36.89
N GLU A 371 47.47 -41.91 -37.79
CA GLU A 371 46.61 -40.86 -38.38
C GLU A 371 45.81 -40.11 -37.31
N ALA A 372 45.23 -40.84 -36.35
CA ALA A 372 44.42 -40.24 -35.29
C ALA A 372 45.25 -39.26 -34.44
N ASP A 373 46.52 -39.59 -34.17
CA ASP A 373 47.43 -38.74 -33.40
C ASP A 373 47.70 -37.41 -34.14
N VAL A 374 47.85 -37.46 -35.47
CA VAL A 374 48.01 -36.24 -36.29
C VAL A 374 46.77 -35.35 -36.23
N PHE A 375 45.56 -35.91 -36.37
CA PHE A 375 44.34 -35.10 -36.32
C PHE A 375 44.04 -34.56 -34.91
N ARG A 376 44.41 -35.29 -33.84
CA ARG A 376 44.33 -34.76 -32.46
C ARG A 376 45.25 -33.54 -32.31
N GLN A 377 46.53 -33.67 -32.68
CA GLN A 377 47.50 -32.58 -32.61
C GLN A 377 47.11 -31.40 -33.51
N LEU A 378 46.60 -31.67 -34.70
CA LEU A 378 46.09 -30.65 -35.63
C LEU A 378 44.90 -29.88 -35.01
N GLY A 379 43.99 -30.59 -34.34
CA GLY A 379 42.91 -29.98 -33.58
C GLY A 379 43.43 -29.07 -32.46
N ASP A 380 44.42 -29.53 -31.70
CA ASP A 380 45.04 -28.77 -30.60
C ASP A 380 45.74 -27.50 -31.11
N TYR A 381 46.48 -27.57 -32.23
CA TYR A 381 47.06 -26.39 -32.87
C TYR A 381 46.00 -25.38 -33.33
N TYR A 382 44.89 -25.86 -33.90
CA TYR A 382 43.81 -24.95 -34.32
C TYR A 382 43.08 -24.31 -33.13
N VAL A 383 42.96 -24.99 -31.99
CA VAL A 383 42.50 -24.37 -30.74
C VAL A 383 43.44 -23.23 -30.33
N GLN A 384 44.75 -23.44 -30.35
CA GLN A 384 45.75 -22.41 -30.00
C GLN A 384 45.71 -21.21 -30.96
N GLN A 385 45.43 -21.44 -32.25
CA GLN A 385 45.27 -20.40 -33.26
C GLN A 385 43.87 -19.75 -33.29
N ALA A 386 42.96 -20.15 -32.39
CA ALA A 386 41.55 -19.72 -32.39
C ALA A 386 40.78 -20.04 -33.69
N LYS A 387 41.23 -21.05 -34.45
CA LYS A 387 40.55 -21.60 -35.64
C LYS A 387 39.55 -22.68 -35.22
N TRP A 388 38.47 -22.22 -34.57
CA TRP A 388 37.52 -23.07 -33.85
C TRP A 388 36.82 -24.13 -34.71
N ASN A 389 36.43 -23.77 -35.93
CA ASN A 389 35.72 -24.70 -36.81
C ASN A 389 36.66 -25.82 -37.26
N GLU A 390 37.88 -25.47 -37.66
CA GLU A 390 38.92 -26.39 -38.09
C GLU A 390 39.31 -27.34 -36.96
N ALA A 391 39.45 -26.83 -35.73
CA ALA A 391 39.68 -27.65 -34.55
C ALA A 391 38.56 -28.68 -34.31
N ALA A 392 37.30 -28.23 -34.36
CA ALA A 392 36.15 -29.12 -34.16
C ALA A 392 36.06 -30.19 -35.27
N VAL A 393 36.36 -29.84 -36.52
CA VAL A 393 36.41 -30.79 -37.65
C VAL A 393 37.54 -31.81 -37.47
N SER A 394 38.72 -31.39 -37.03
CA SER A 394 39.84 -32.30 -36.75
C SER A 394 39.50 -33.33 -35.68
N TYR A 395 38.91 -32.92 -34.55
CA TYR A 395 38.48 -33.86 -33.51
C TYR A 395 37.33 -34.76 -33.99
N ARG A 396 36.38 -34.21 -34.74
CA ARG A 396 35.26 -34.98 -35.30
C ARG A 396 35.76 -36.07 -36.24
N ARG A 397 36.78 -35.81 -37.06
CA ARG A 397 37.40 -36.83 -37.94
C ARG A 397 37.92 -38.03 -37.15
N VAL A 398 38.52 -37.80 -35.99
CA VAL A 398 39.01 -38.89 -35.12
C VAL A 398 37.84 -39.70 -34.57
N ILE A 399 36.81 -39.02 -34.04
CA ILE A 399 35.60 -39.67 -33.51
C ILE A 399 34.87 -40.48 -34.59
N ASP A 400 34.71 -39.93 -35.79
CA ASP A 400 33.95 -40.58 -36.87
C ASP A 400 34.69 -41.81 -37.44
N LYS A 401 36.03 -41.79 -37.42
CA LYS A 401 36.86 -42.90 -37.94
C LYS A 401 36.86 -44.11 -37.00
N ASP A 402 36.91 -43.87 -35.69
CA ASP A 402 36.77 -44.92 -34.68
C ASP A 402 35.77 -44.49 -33.59
N PRO A 403 34.46 -44.66 -33.81
CA PRO A 403 33.42 -44.21 -32.88
C PRO A 403 33.49 -44.85 -31.49
N TRP A 404 34.19 -45.98 -31.36
CA TRP A 404 34.22 -46.78 -30.13
C TRP A 404 35.49 -46.57 -29.31
N HIS A 405 36.40 -45.72 -29.76
CA HIS A 405 37.66 -45.46 -29.06
C HIS A 405 37.43 -44.95 -27.61
N PRO A 406 38.18 -45.45 -26.60
CA PRO A 406 38.03 -45.07 -25.19
C PRO A 406 38.15 -43.56 -24.90
N ASP A 407 38.94 -42.83 -25.68
CA ASP A 407 39.17 -41.39 -25.46
C ASP A 407 38.16 -40.47 -26.20
N ASN A 408 37.22 -41.02 -26.96
CA ASN A 408 36.24 -40.21 -27.69
C ASN A 408 35.37 -39.27 -26.81
N PRO A 409 34.96 -39.64 -25.58
CA PRO A 409 34.28 -38.72 -24.67
C PRO A 409 35.08 -37.44 -24.42
N GLU A 410 36.41 -37.54 -24.32
CA GLU A 410 37.29 -36.37 -24.10
C GLU A 410 37.36 -35.49 -25.34
N LEU A 411 37.46 -36.08 -26.54
CA LEU A 411 37.42 -35.33 -27.79
C LEU A 411 36.07 -34.65 -28.00
N GLN A 412 34.98 -35.31 -27.63
CA GLN A 412 33.64 -34.74 -27.66
C GLN A 412 33.52 -33.57 -26.66
N ASP A 413 34.12 -33.66 -25.47
CA ASP A 413 34.21 -32.55 -24.52
C ASP A 413 35.05 -31.38 -25.07
N LYS A 414 36.17 -31.64 -25.75
CA LYS A 414 36.93 -30.59 -26.45
C LYS A 414 36.06 -29.86 -27.47
N ILE A 415 35.24 -30.56 -28.25
CA ILE A 415 34.27 -29.94 -29.19
C ILE A 415 33.23 -29.10 -28.43
N ILE A 416 32.69 -29.60 -27.31
CA ILE A 416 31.76 -28.83 -26.48
C ILE A 416 32.43 -27.55 -25.98
N ARG A 417 33.66 -27.61 -25.47
CA ARG A 417 34.42 -26.45 -24.99
C ARG A 417 34.68 -25.42 -26.09
N ILE A 418 34.91 -25.85 -27.33
CA ILE A 418 35.04 -24.95 -28.48
C ILE A 418 33.75 -24.15 -28.66
N TYR A 419 32.58 -24.79 -28.66
CA TYR A 419 31.30 -24.08 -28.81
C TYR A 419 30.92 -23.23 -27.60
N VAL A 420 31.29 -23.67 -26.38
CA VAL A 420 31.02 -22.93 -25.13
C VAL A 420 31.90 -21.68 -25.03
N PHE A 421 33.23 -21.84 -25.13
CA PHE A 421 34.19 -20.80 -24.78
C PHE A 421 34.76 -20.07 -26.00
N GLY A 422 35.06 -20.80 -27.09
CA GLY A 422 35.64 -20.23 -28.30
C GLY A 422 34.62 -19.47 -29.13
N MET A 423 33.55 -20.16 -29.54
CA MET A 423 32.53 -19.59 -30.45
C MET A 423 31.36 -18.93 -29.71
N ARG A 424 31.08 -19.36 -28.47
CA ARG A 424 29.90 -18.94 -27.69
C ARG A 424 28.58 -19.23 -28.42
N ASP A 425 28.52 -20.38 -29.10
CA ASP A 425 27.38 -20.83 -29.89
C ASP A 425 26.48 -21.72 -29.01
N GLU A 426 25.40 -21.14 -28.49
CA GLU A 426 24.45 -21.80 -27.59
C GLU A 426 23.79 -23.03 -28.23
N GLU A 427 23.33 -22.90 -29.48
CA GLU A 427 22.63 -23.98 -30.15
C GLU A 427 23.54 -25.19 -30.37
N ARG A 428 24.76 -24.97 -30.88
CA ARG A 428 25.70 -26.06 -31.14
C ARG A 428 26.22 -26.70 -29.85
N GLN A 429 26.52 -25.93 -28.81
CA GLN A 429 26.92 -26.56 -27.54
C GLN A 429 25.82 -27.47 -26.98
N HIS A 430 24.53 -27.16 -27.15
CA HIS A 430 23.43 -28.01 -26.67
C HIS A 430 23.36 -29.33 -27.44
N VAL A 431 23.50 -29.25 -28.76
CA VAL A 431 23.55 -30.44 -29.62
C VAL A 431 24.71 -31.34 -29.19
N GLU A 432 25.89 -30.79 -28.97
CA GLU A 432 27.08 -31.57 -28.63
C GLU A 432 27.06 -32.09 -27.19
N ARG A 433 26.49 -31.37 -26.22
CA ARG A 433 26.25 -31.87 -24.85
C ARG A 433 25.23 -33.01 -24.83
N SER A 434 24.18 -32.89 -25.64
CA SER A 434 23.17 -33.95 -25.80
C SER A 434 23.79 -35.18 -26.45
N ARG A 435 24.67 -34.99 -27.44
CA ARG A 435 25.46 -36.06 -28.07
C ARG A 435 26.36 -36.74 -27.04
N LEU A 436 27.06 -35.98 -26.19
CA LEU A 436 27.91 -36.55 -25.14
C LEU A 436 27.11 -37.48 -24.20
N ALA A 437 25.97 -37.00 -23.68
CA ALA A 437 25.14 -37.79 -22.77
C ALA A 437 24.51 -39.02 -23.45
N LYS A 438 24.10 -38.89 -24.72
CA LYS A 438 23.45 -39.97 -25.47
C LYS A 438 24.43 -41.05 -25.90
N ASP A 439 25.55 -40.65 -26.48
CA ASP A 439 26.47 -41.57 -27.17
C ASP A 439 27.48 -42.20 -26.21
N TYR A 440 27.71 -41.57 -25.04
CA TYR A 440 28.69 -42.03 -24.03
C TYR A 440 28.10 -42.23 -22.62
N GLY A 441 26.79 -42.08 -22.44
CA GLY A 441 26.13 -42.38 -21.16
C GLY A 441 26.18 -43.87 -20.80
N GLU A 442 25.86 -44.20 -19.55
CA GLU A 442 25.97 -45.58 -18.99
C GLU A 442 25.27 -46.65 -19.86
N THR A 443 24.14 -46.29 -20.47
CA THR A 443 23.33 -47.23 -21.28
C THR A 443 23.71 -47.27 -22.77
N SER A 444 24.70 -46.47 -23.19
CA SER A 444 25.12 -46.31 -24.58
C SER A 444 25.83 -47.55 -25.14
N GLU A 445 25.86 -47.67 -26.48
CA GLU A 445 26.65 -48.71 -27.15
C GLU A 445 28.16 -48.54 -26.92
N TRP A 446 28.65 -47.30 -26.85
CA TRP A 446 30.06 -47.03 -26.54
C TRP A 446 30.45 -47.58 -25.17
N ALA A 447 29.61 -47.36 -24.14
CA ALA A 447 29.86 -47.87 -22.79
C ALA A 447 29.89 -49.41 -22.76
N ARG A 448 28.99 -50.06 -23.52
CA ARG A 448 29.00 -51.54 -23.65
C ARG A 448 30.27 -52.06 -24.31
N ARG A 449 30.78 -51.39 -25.34
CA ARG A 449 32.00 -51.78 -26.06
C ARG A 449 33.27 -51.56 -25.22
N ASN A 450 33.26 -50.56 -24.35
CA ASN A 450 34.37 -50.21 -23.46
C ASN A 450 34.21 -50.77 -22.03
N ALA A 451 33.34 -51.76 -21.82
CA ALA A 451 33.04 -52.32 -20.50
C ALA A 451 34.26 -52.94 -19.79
N ALA A 452 35.31 -53.29 -20.53
CA ALA A 452 36.56 -53.83 -20.00
C ALA A 452 37.54 -52.76 -19.49
N ASP A 453 37.24 -51.47 -19.70
CA ASP A 453 38.05 -50.32 -19.26
C ASP A 453 37.26 -49.46 -18.25
N PRO A 454 37.37 -49.76 -16.94
CA PRO A 454 36.67 -49.00 -15.90
C PRO A 454 37.10 -47.53 -15.82
N ASP A 455 38.32 -47.19 -16.24
CA ASP A 455 38.81 -45.82 -16.18
C ASP A 455 38.23 -44.99 -17.33
N ALA A 456 38.07 -45.56 -18.53
CA ALA A 456 37.33 -44.92 -19.62
C ALA A 456 35.86 -44.69 -19.27
N LEU A 457 35.19 -45.69 -18.68
CA LEU A 457 33.79 -45.54 -18.23
C LEU A 457 33.65 -44.43 -17.19
N ARG A 458 34.53 -44.38 -16.19
CA ARG A 458 34.51 -43.35 -15.15
C ARG A 458 34.75 -41.95 -15.73
N ARG A 459 35.74 -41.80 -16.61
CA ARG A 459 36.01 -40.53 -17.31
C ARG A 459 34.79 -40.08 -18.12
N ALA A 460 34.14 -40.99 -18.85
CA ALA A 460 32.93 -40.69 -19.60
C ALA A 460 31.77 -40.27 -18.69
N GLU A 461 31.53 -40.99 -17.60
CA GLU A 461 30.50 -40.67 -16.62
C GLU A 461 30.73 -39.29 -15.98
N GLU A 462 31.96 -38.98 -15.55
CA GLU A 462 32.33 -37.67 -14.99
C GLU A 462 32.07 -36.54 -15.99
N LEU A 463 32.42 -36.74 -17.27
CA LEU A 463 32.15 -35.77 -18.34
C LEU A 463 30.65 -35.60 -18.61
N VAL A 464 29.88 -36.68 -18.64
CA VAL A 464 28.42 -36.66 -18.84
C VAL A 464 27.73 -35.96 -17.66
N GLN A 465 28.04 -36.37 -16.43
CA GLN A 465 27.52 -35.80 -15.19
C GLN A 465 27.85 -34.30 -15.10
N GLY A 466 29.12 -33.93 -15.31
CA GLY A 466 29.56 -32.54 -15.33
C GLY A 466 28.87 -31.72 -16.41
N SER A 467 28.63 -32.30 -17.59
CA SER A 467 27.97 -31.63 -18.71
C SER A 467 26.49 -31.34 -18.43
N LEU A 468 25.74 -32.33 -17.94
CA LEU A 468 24.32 -32.19 -17.62
C LEU A 468 24.09 -31.20 -16.47
N LYS A 469 24.96 -31.23 -15.46
CA LYS A 469 24.89 -30.30 -14.32
C LYS A 469 25.19 -28.86 -14.72
N HIS A 470 26.25 -28.63 -15.51
CA HIS A 470 26.55 -27.30 -16.06
C HIS A 470 25.41 -26.76 -16.91
N TRP A 471 24.76 -27.63 -17.70
CA TRP A 471 23.60 -27.25 -18.49
C TRP A 471 22.44 -26.73 -17.63
N ALA A 472 22.09 -27.47 -16.57
CA ALA A 472 21.04 -27.07 -15.65
C ALA A 472 21.35 -25.74 -14.94
N TYR A 473 22.60 -25.55 -14.49
CA TYR A 473 23.03 -24.28 -13.89
C TYR A 473 23.00 -23.12 -14.88
N PHE A 474 23.44 -23.34 -16.13
CA PHE A 474 23.41 -22.30 -17.16
C PHE A 474 21.98 -21.83 -17.44
N GLN A 475 21.04 -22.75 -17.63
CA GLN A 475 19.63 -22.40 -17.84
C GLN A 475 19.06 -21.61 -16.66
N HIS A 476 19.34 -22.06 -15.43
CA HIS A 476 18.89 -21.39 -14.22
C HIS A 476 19.50 -19.97 -14.10
N ALA A 477 20.80 -19.81 -14.38
CA ALA A 477 21.49 -18.52 -14.33
C ALA A 477 20.94 -17.53 -15.39
N GLN A 478 20.64 -18.01 -16.60
CA GLN A 478 19.98 -17.19 -17.61
C GLN A 478 18.57 -16.78 -17.16
N ALA A 479 17.80 -17.71 -16.58
CA ALA A 479 16.48 -17.40 -16.03
C ALA A 479 16.53 -16.29 -14.96
N GLN A 480 17.52 -16.36 -14.06
CA GLN A 480 17.77 -15.32 -13.05
C GLN A 480 18.11 -13.97 -13.69
N LYS A 481 18.97 -13.94 -14.72
CA LYS A 481 19.32 -12.73 -15.45
C LYS A 481 18.10 -12.07 -16.11
N TYR A 482 17.29 -12.84 -16.84
CA TYR A 482 16.07 -12.33 -17.46
C TYR A 482 15.09 -11.77 -16.42
N ARG A 483 14.92 -12.48 -15.30
CA ARG A 483 14.08 -12.04 -14.17
C ARG A 483 14.55 -10.71 -13.58
N GLN A 484 15.86 -10.52 -13.38
CA GLN A 484 16.42 -9.26 -12.89
C GLN A 484 16.19 -8.09 -13.86
N THR A 485 16.15 -8.36 -15.16
CA THR A 485 15.85 -7.34 -16.20
C THR A 485 14.36 -7.10 -16.45
N GLY A 486 13.46 -7.71 -15.65
CA GLY A 486 12.00 -7.55 -15.77
C GLY A 486 11.35 -8.35 -16.92
N LYS A 487 12.11 -9.19 -17.63
CA LYS A 487 11.63 -10.02 -18.75
C LYS A 487 11.04 -11.33 -18.23
N THR A 488 9.83 -11.25 -17.68
CA THR A 488 9.20 -12.34 -16.92
C THR A 488 8.82 -13.55 -17.76
N ALA A 489 8.39 -13.36 -19.01
CA ALA A 489 8.02 -14.47 -19.90
C ALA A 489 9.24 -15.30 -20.32
N GLU A 490 10.32 -14.62 -20.73
CA GLU A 490 11.58 -15.27 -21.08
C GLU A 490 12.21 -15.95 -19.85
N ALA A 491 12.17 -15.30 -18.68
CA ALA A 491 12.64 -15.91 -17.44
C ALA A 491 11.90 -17.23 -17.14
N ALA A 492 10.56 -17.25 -17.27
CA ALA A 492 9.76 -18.45 -17.03
C ALA A 492 10.11 -19.58 -18.01
N GLU A 493 10.43 -19.27 -19.27
CA GLU A 493 10.89 -20.24 -20.27
C GLU A 493 12.23 -20.87 -19.87
N PHE A 494 13.22 -20.06 -19.50
CA PHE A 494 14.53 -20.55 -19.05
C PHE A 494 14.43 -21.33 -17.73
N TYR A 495 13.55 -20.93 -16.80
CA TYR A 495 13.30 -21.72 -15.59
C TYR A 495 12.66 -23.08 -15.92
N ARG A 496 11.79 -23.17 -16.93
CA ARG A 496 11.22 -24.46 -17.35
C ARG A 496 12.31 -25.40 -17.90
N ARG A 497 13.19 -24.89 -18.75
CA ARG A 497 14.35 -25.65 -19.27
C ARG A 497 15.32 -26.04 -18.16
N ALA A 498 15.52 -25.16 -17.18
CA ALA A 498 16.31 -25.49 -15.99
C ALA A 498 15.67 -26.62 -15.18
N ALA A 499 14.35 -26.60 -14.98
CA ALA A 499 13.63 -27.66 -14.30
C ALA A 499 13.77 -29.01 -15.05
N GLU A 500 13.58 -29.01 -16.37
CA GLU A 500 13.80 -30.20 -17.21
C GLU A 500 15.23 -30.74 -17.07
N ALA A 501 16.24 -29.87 -17.09
CA ALA A 501 17.64 -30.25 -16.96
C ALA A 501 17.99 -30.80 -15.57
N TYR A 502 17.54 -30.16 -14.48
CA TYR A 502 17.73 -30.68 -13.12
C TYR A 502 17.01 -32.01 -12.93
N GLN A 503 15.78 -32.15 -13.43
CA GLN A 503 15.03 -33.40 -13.34
C GLN A 503 15.73 -34.52 -14.12
N ALA A 504 16.24 -34.25 -15.34
CA ALA A 504 16.99 -35.22 -16.12
C ALA A 504 18.26 -35.67 -15.39
N PHE A 505 19.00 -34.73 -14.80
CA PHE A 505 20.18 -35.03 -13.98
C PHE A 505 19.82 -35.89 -12.76
N LEU A 506 18.85 -35.47 -11.94
CA LEU A 506 18.46 -36.17 -10.71
C LEU A 506 17.85 -37.55 -10.98
N SER A 507 17.24 -37.77 -12.14
CA SER A 507 16.72 -39.09 -12.52
C SER A 507 17.84 -40.08 -12.86
N GLN A 508 18.97 -39.61 -13.41
CA GLN A 508 20.13 -40.43 -13.73
C GLN A 508 21.08 -40.58 -12.52
N PHE A 509 21.23 -39.52 -11.73
CA PHE A 509 22.14 -39.45 -10.59
C PHE A 509 21.40 -39.12 -9.28
N PRO A 510 20.46 -39.97 -8.81
CA PRO A 510 19.63 -39.69 -7.63
C PRO A 510 20.42 -39.66 -6.31
N HIS A 511 21.64 -40.21 -6.30
CA HIS A 511 22.52 -40.27 -5.14
C HIS A 511 23.72 -39.30 -5.25
N ASP A 512 23.69 -38.36 -6.21
CA ASP A 512 24.72 -37.32 -6.30
C ASP A 512 24.82 -36.56 -4.96
N ARG A 513 26.04 -36.21 -4.54
CA ARG A 513 26.26 -35.49 -3.28
C ARG A 513 25.50 -34.17 -3.18
N ASP A 514 25.20 -33.55 -4.34
CA ASP A 514 24.48 -32.29 -4.43
C ASP A 514 22.98 -32.51 -4.75
N ALA A 515 22.48 -33.74 -4.70
CA ALA A 515 21.08 -34.06 -5.03
C ALA A 515 20.08 -33.25 -4.19
N TYR A 516 20.39 -33.01 -2.90
CA TYR A 516 19.58 -32.16 -2.03
C TYR A 516 19.50 -30.71 -2.55
N ASP A 517 20.65 -30.07 -2.80
CA ASP A 517 20.74 -28.71 -3.35
C ASP A 517 20.11 -28.58 -4.73
N LEU A 518 20.26 -29.60 -5.58
CA LEU A 518 19.67 -29.63 -6.92
C LEU A 518 18.16 -29.83 -6.88
N THR A 519 17.63 -30.60 -5.93
CA THR A 519 16.17 -30.76 -5.73
C THR A 519 15.54 -29.45 -5.29
N PHE A 520 16.20 -28.69 -4.41
CA PHE A 520 15.76 -27.33 -4.06
C PHE A 520 15.76 -26.39 -5.28
N ARG A 521 16.82 -26.41 -6.10
CA ARG A 521 16.89 -25.60 -7.32
C ARG A 521 15.87 -26.02 -8.39
N LEU A 522 15.51 -27.30 -8.43
CA LEU A 522 14.41 -27.82 -9.25
C LEU A 522 13.06 -27.27 -8.76
N ALA A 523 12.84 -27.24 -7.44
CA ALA A 523 11.65 -26.63 -6.84
C ALA A 523 11.55 -25.13 -7.18
N ASP A 524 12.65 -24.38 -7.05
CA ASP A 524 12.76 -22.98 -7.49
C ASP A 524 12.45 -22.81 -8.97
N ALA A 525 13.01 -23.66 -9.82
CA ALA A 525 12.78 -23.61 -11.26
C ALA A 525 11.31 -23.85 -11.61
N HIS A 526 10.65 -24.83 -10.97
CA HIS A 526 9.20 -25.02 -11.13
C HIS A 526 8.40 -23.82 -10.60
N PHE A 527 8.77 -23.26 -9.44
CA PHE A 527 8.10 -22.10 -8.87
C PHE A 527 8.15 -20.87 -9.80
N PHE A 528 9.34 -20.51 -10.26
CA PHE A 528 9.52 -19.33 -11.12
C PHE A 528 9.08 -19.53 -12.57
N SER A 529 8.96 -20.78 -13.04
CA SER A 529 8.28 -21.10 -14.31
C SER A 529 6.75 -21.04 -14.21
N GLY A 530 6.21 -21.00 -12.99
CA GLY A 530 4.77 -20.92 -12.70
C GLY A 530 4.06 -22.26 -12.51
N ASP A 531 4.80 -23.38 -12.48
CA ASP A 531 4.31 -24.73 -12.19
C ASP A 531 4.31 -25.00 -10.68
N TYR A 532 3.45 -24.29 -9.97
CA TYR A 532 3.41 -24.32 -8.50
C TYR A 532 3.03 -25.68 -7.92
N LEU A 533 2.29 -26.52 -8.65
CA LEU A 533 1.92 -27.86 -8.18
C LEU A 533 3.15 -28.74 -8.04
N LYS A 534 3.99 -28.81 -9.08
CA LYS A 534 5.26 -29.55 -9.00
C LYS A 534 6.25 -28.91 -8.03
N ALA A 535 6.27 -27.56 -7.97
CA ALA A 535 7.14 -26.85 -7.04
C ALA A 535 6.85 -27.27 -5.59
N VAL A 536 5.57 -27.41 -5.19
CA VAL A 536 5.19 -27.89 -3.86
C VAL A 536 5.76 -29.27 -3.59
N ASP A 537 5.62 -30.22 -4.51
CA ASP A 537 6.09 -31.59 -4.30
C ASP A 537 7.60 -31.61 -4.00
N TYR A 538 8.39 -30.87 -4.77
CA TYR A 538 9.84 -30.78 -4.56
C TYR A 538 10.22 -29.96 -3.31
N TYR A 539 9.54 -28.85 -3.01
CA TYR A 539 9.79 -28.12 -1.76
C TYR A 539 9.42 -28.94 -0.53
N VAL A 540 8.34 -29.72 -0.57
CA VAL A 540 7.98 -30.66 0.50
C VAL A 540 9.05 -31.74 0.63
N ALA A 541 9.54 -32.30 -0.47
CA ALA A 541 10.63 -33.28 -0.44
C ALA A 541 11.92 -32.71 0.19
N VAL A 542 12.25 -31.44 -0.10
CA VAL A 542 13.41 -30.76 0.51
C VAL A 542 13.17 -30.44 1.99
N ARG A 543 11.97 -29.96 2.33
CA ARG A 543 11.54 -29.64 3.71
C ARG A 543 11.54 -30.89 4.60
N ASP A 544 11.06 -32.02 4.09
CA ASP A 544 10.91 -33.25 4.87
C ASP A 544 12.12 -34.20 4.70
N SER A 545 13.19 -33.74 4.04
CA SER A 545 14.42 -34.49 3.82
C SER A 545 15.14 -34.77 5.14
N LYS A 546 15.69 -35.99 5.27
CA LYS A 546 16.56 -36.38 6.39
C LYS A 546 18.05 -36.22 6.09
N VAL A 547 18.40 -35.84 4.85
CA VAL A 547 19.79 -35.73 4.38
C VAL A 547 20.42 -34.40 4.82
N SER A 548 19.64 -33.32 4.81
CA SER A 548 20.07 -31.99 5.22
C SER A 548 18.86 -31.12 5.53
N ASP A 549 19.03 -30.15 6.41
CA ASP A 549 18.05 -29.13 6.78
C ASP A 549 18.38 -27.73 6.20
N LYS A 550 19.44 -27.61 5.38
CA LYS A 550 19.97 -26.34 4.88
C LYS A 550 18.91 -25.44 4.23
N TYR A 551 17.95 -26.02 3.51
CA TYR A 551 16.85 -25.31 2.85
C TYR A 551 15.49 -25.57 3.52
N PHE A 552 15.47 -26.08 4.75
CA PHE A 552 14.24 -26.41 5.47
C PHE A 552 13.30 -25.20 5.60
N GLN A 553 13.83 -24.07 6.08
CA GLN A 553 13.05 -22.86 6.31
C GLN A 553 12.57 -22.23 5.01
N ASP A 554 13.45 -22.12 4.02
CA ASP A 554 13.13 -21.61 2.69
C ASP A 554 12.06 -22.47 2.00
N SER A 555 12.18 -23.79 2.10
CA SER A 555 11.21 -24.71 1.49
C SER A 555 9.86 -24.67 2.22
N ALA A 556 9.85 -24.63 3.55
CA ALA A 556 8.62 -24.48 4.33
C ALA A 556 7.87 -23.18 3.97
N TYR A 557 8.61 -22.08 3.78
CA TYR A 557 8.05 -20.81 3.32
C TYR A 557 7.55 -20.89 1.86
N SER A 558 8.34 -21.47 0.97
CA SER A 558 7.99 -21.60 -0.45
C SER A 558 6.77 -22.47 -0.70
N VAL A 559 6.50 -23.50 0.13
CA VAL A 559 5.25 -24.26 0.08
C VAL A 559 4.04 -23.35 0.33
N VAL A 560 4.12 -22.44 1.32
CA VAL A 560 3.06 -21.46 1.60
C VAL A 560 2.88 -20.52 0.40
N LEU A 561 3.97 -20.01 -0.19
CA LEU A 561 3.92 -19.16 -1.37
C LEU A 561 3.33 -19.86 -2.60
N CYS A 562 3.61 -21.15 -2.80
CA CYS A 562 3.03 -21.91 -3.90
C CYS A 562 1.50 -21.97 -3.78
N TYR A 563 0.98 -22.30 -2.60
CA TYR A 563 -0.46 -22.34 -2.37
C TYR A 563 -1.10 -20.95 -2.46
N ASP A 564 -0.42 -19.89 -1.99
CA ASP A 564 -0.87 -18.50 -2.16
C ASP A 564 -1.04 -18.13 -3.64
N ASN A 565 -0.04 -18.45 -4.47
CA ASN A 565 -0.10 -18.21 -5.92
C ASN A 565 -1.19 -19.05 -6.62
N LEU A 566 -1.40 -20.30 -6.19
CA LEU A 566 -2.47 -21.15 -6.71
C LEU A 566 -3.86 -20.60 -6.37
N ILE A 567 -4.06 -20.09 -5.14
CA ILE A 567 -5.32 -19.46 -4.72
C ILE A 567 -5.58 -18.17 -5.51
N GLY A 568 -4.55 -17.32 -5.69
CA GLY A 568 -4.64 -16.08 -6.47
C GLY A 568 -5.00 -16.30 -7.94
N LYS A 569 -4.46 -17.33 -8.61
CA LYS A 569 -4.82 -17.71 -9.99
C LYS A 569 -6.21 -18.37 -10.10
N SER A 570 -6.70 -18.99 -9.03
CA SER A 570 -7.99 -19.70 -9.00
C SER A 570 -9.21 -18.79 -8.74
N GLY A 571 -9.02 -17.46 -8.69
CA GLY A 571 -10.12 -16.51 -8.60
C GLY A 571 -10.74 -16.33 -7.20
N LEU A 572 -10.00 -16.64 -6.14
CA LEU A 572 -10.33 -16.26 -4.76
C LEU A 572 -9.30 -15.25 -4.27
N ALA A 573 -9.36 -14.03 -4.82
CA ALA A 573 -8.59 -12.92 -4.29
C ALA A 573 -8.98 -12.67 -2.83
N LEU A 574 -8.04 -12.88 -1.89
CA LEU A 574 -8.09 -12.28 -0.56
C LEU A 574 -7.95 -10.76 -0.77
N THR A 575 -9.04 -10.12 -1.19
CA THR A 575 -9.06 -8.67 -1.43
C THR A 575 -8.92 -7.97 -0.10
N ILE A 576 -7.72 -7.46 0.16
CA ILE A 576 -7.45 -6.50 1.23
C ILE A 576 -8.09 -5.18 0.79
N SER A 577 -9.33 -4.95 1.21
CA SER A 577 -10.01 -3.65 1.15
C SER A 577 -10.47 -3.31 2.57
N GLU A 578 -9.84 -2.30 3.16
CA GLU A 578 -9.46 -2.33 4.58
C GLU A 578 -10.50 -1.84 5.59
N GLU A 579 -11.67 -1.31 5.21
CA GLU A 579 -12.61 -0.89 6.27
C GLU A 579 -14.08 -0.87 5.91
N GLN A 580 -14.44 -0.35 4.73
CA GLN A 580 -15.84 -0.27 4.28
C GLN A 580 -16.38 -1.65 3.86
N ALA A 581 -15.58 -2.44 3.13
CA ALA A 581 -15.91 -3.81 2.79
C ALA A 581 -16.01 -4.69 4.05
N GLN A 582 -15.14 -4.47 5.04
CA GLN A 582 -15.20 -5.17 6.32
C GLN A 582 -16.45 -4.82 7.12
N ALA A 583 -16.89 -3.56 7.14
CA ALA A 583 -18.15 -3.15 7.77
C ALA A 583 -19.36 -3.78 7.07
N GLN A 584 -19.36 -3.79 5.74
CA GLN A 584 -20.40 -4.48 4.96
C GLN A 584 -20.38 -6.00 5.17
N GLN A 585 -19.20 -6.60 5.30
CA GLN A 585 -19.06 -8.02 5.54
C GLN A 585 -19.48 -8.41 6.96
N ARG A 586 -19.15 -7.59 7.98
CA ARG A 586 -19.69 -7.73 9.34
C ARG A 586 -21.22 -7.71 9.32
N GLU A 587 -21.83 -6.76 8.61
CA GLU A 587 -23.29 -6.67 8.52
C GLU A 587 -23.92 -7.82 7.72
N ARG A 588 -23.24 -8.31 6.67
CA ARG A 588 -23.68 -9.50 5.90
C ARG A 588 -23.61 -10.80 6.71
N LEU A 589 -22.58 -10.95 7.54
CA LEU A 589 -22.36 -12.15 8.35
C LEU A 589 -23.13 -12.12 9.68
N LYS A 590 -23.68 -10.98 10.06
CA LYS A 590 -24.43 -10.78 11.31
C LYS A 590 -25.54 -11.83 11.46
N GLY A 591 -25.49 -12.60 12.54
CA GLY A 591 -26.42 -13.69 12.83
C GLY A 591 -26.20 -15.00 12.04
N GLN A 592 -25.26 -15.04 11.09
CA GLN A 592 -24.92 -16.24 10.31
C GLN A 592 -23.69 -16.94 10.90
N VAL A 593 -23.88 -17.69 11.98
CA VAL A 593 -22.79 -18.36 12.73
C VAL A 593 -22.52 -19.81 12.32
N GLU A 594 -23.18 -20.32 11.27
CA GLU A 594 -22.97 -21.70 10.80
C GLU A 594 -21.65 -21.86 10.02
N LYS A 595 -20.85 -22.88 10.38
CA LYS A 595 -19.57 -23.22 9.73
C LYS A 595 -19.79 -23.61 8.26
N LYS A 596 -18.93 -23.08 7.37
CA LYS A 596 -18.93 -23.40 5.92
C LYS A 596 -17.74 -24.29 5.57
N PRO A 597 -17.82 -25.18 4.56
CA PRO A 597 -16.66 -26.00 4.17
C PRO A 597 -15.53 -25.12 3.58
N ILE A 598 -14.29 -25.35 4.02
CA ILE A 598 -13.11 -24.66 3.48
C ILE A 598 -12.68 -25.37 2.18
N PRO A 599 -12.53 -24.65 1.05
CA PRO A 599 -12.04 -25.24 -0.20
C PRO A 599 -10.66 -25.89 -0.05
N GLU A 600 -10.41 -26.98 -0.80
CA GLU A 600 -9.19 -27.82 -0.65
C GLU A 600 -7.89 -27.01 -0.73
N LEU A 601 -7.75 -26.08 -1.69
CA LEU A 601 -6.54 -25.24 -1.79
C LEU A 601 -6.34 -24.32 -0.59
N LYS A 602 -7.43 -23.75 -0.04
CA LYS A 602 -7.38 -22.92 1.18
C LYS A 602 -7.04 -23.77 2.40
N GLN A 603 -7.51 -25.02 2.45
CA GLN A 603 -7.13 -25.96 3.51
C GLN A 603 -5.63 -26.31 3.44
N LYS A 604 -5.10 -26.62 2.24
CA LYS A 604 -3.66 -26.88 2.06
C LYS A 604 -2.79 -25.67 2.42
N TYR A 605 -3.23 -24.46 2.08
CA TYR A 605 -2.58 -23.23 2.53
C TYR A 605 -2.59 -23.11 4.07
N LEU A 606 -3.72 -23.37 4.72
CA LEU A 606 -3.85 -23.34 6.17
C LEU A 606 -2.91 -24.34 6.84
N ASP A 607 -2.86 -25.57 6.35
CA ASP A 607 -1.99 -26.63 6.88
C ASP A 607 -0.51 -26.26 6.71
N ALA A 608 -0.12 -25.76 5.53
CA ALA A 608 1.24 -25.28 5.26
C ALA A 608 1.62 -24.08 6.15
N SER A 609 0.67 -23.16 6.37
CA SER A 609 0.86 -21.98 7.21
C SER A 609 1.06 -22.35 8.68
N VAL A 610 0.24 -23.28 9.20
CA VAL A 610 0.38 -23.81 10.55
C VAL A 610 1.74 -24.50 10.71
N PHE A 611 2.15 -25.32 9.74
CA PHE A 611 3.46 -25.97 9.77
C PHE A 611 4.60 -24.94 9.79
N TYR A 612 4.58 -23.96 8.89
CA TYR A 612 5.63 -22.94 8.78
C TYR A 612 5.75 -22.11 10.08
N VAL A 613 4.62 -21.62 10.60
CA VAL A 613 4.58 -20.78 11.81
C VAL A 613 5.00 -21.55 13.07
N ALA A 614 4.77 -22.86 13.12
CA ALA A 614 5.12 -23.72 14.25
C ALA A 614 6.58 -24.20 14.25
N ASN A 615 7.20 -24.37 13.08
CA ASN A 615 8.48 -25.08 12.95
C ASN A 615 9.66 -24.22 12.46
N THR A 616 9.48 -22.91 12.20
CA THR A 616 10.57 -22.05 11.67
C THR A 616 11.00 -20.95 12.65
N THR A 617 12.31 -20.65 12.67
CA THR A 617 12.94 -19.73 13.64
C THR A 617 13.39 -18.38 13.06
N GLN A 618 13.55 -18.25 11.73
CA GLN A 618 13.87 -16.98 11.06
C GLN A 618 12.77 -16.60 10.06
N PRO A 619 11.70 -15.93 10.49
CA PRO A 619 10.53 -15.90 9.65
C PRO A 619 10.37 -14.62 8.86
N LEU A 620 10.48 -14.78 7.55
CA LEU A 620 9.83 -13.88 6.59
C LEU A 620 8.32 -14.04 6.73
N ASP A 621 7.61 -12.93 6.84
CA ASP A 621 6.15 -12.82 6.75
C ASP A 621 5.33 -13.73 7.71
N GLN A 622 5.88 -14.24 8.83
CA GLN A 622 5.11 -15.11 9.75
C GLN A 622 3.85 -14.42 10.29
N ASP A 623 3.90 -13.13 10.56
CA ASP A 623 2.76 -12.35 11.04
C ASP A 623 1.66 -12.23 9.98
N LYS A 624 2.04 -12.00 8.71
CA LYS A 624 1.14 -11.99 7.55
C LYS A 624 0.55 -13.38 7.27
N ILE A 625 1.34 -14.44 7.35
CA ILE A 625 0.87 -15.82 7.13
C ILE A 625 -0.10 -16.24 8.24
N ALA A 626 0.21 -15.92 9.49
CA ALA A 626 -0.69 -16.16 10.62
C ALA A 626 -2.00 -15.36 10.47
N TRP A 627 -1.92 -14.11 9.99
CA TRP A 627 -3.09 -13.29 9.67
C TRP A 627 -3.98 -13.94 8.61
N ASN A 628 -3.40 -14.34 7.46
CA ASN A 628 -4.14 -14.99 6.38
C ASN A 628 -4.80 -16.30 6.82
N SER A 629 -4.14 -17.06 7.69
CA SER A 629 -4.70 -18.28 8.29
C SER A 629 -5.96 -17.98 9.11
N GLY A 630 -5.93 -16.91 9.92
CA GLY A 630 -7.10 -16.42 10.66
C GLY A 630 -8.22 -15.95 9.73
N GLU A 631 -7.90 -15.20 8.67
CA GLU A 631 -8.90 -14.71 7.71
C GLU A 631 -9.61 -15.86 6.97
N ILE A 632 -8.91 -16.92 6.57
CA ILE A 632 -9.54 -18.10 5.95
C ILE A 632 -10.57 -18.73 6.90
N LEU A 633 -10.22 -18.88 8.19
CA LEU A 633 -11.13 -19.42 9.20
C LEU A 633 -12.33 -18.50 9.43
N PHE A 634 -12.10 -17.18 9.50
CA PHE A 634 -13.15 -16.17 9.68
C PHE A 634 -14.12 -16.14 8.50
N GLU A 635 -13.65 -16.15 7.25
CA GLU A 635 -14.48 -16.18 6.04
C GLU A 635 -15.43 -17.39 5.98
N HIS A 636 -15.05 -18.49 6.61
CA HIS A 636 -15.81 -19.74 6.63
C HIS A 636 -16.52 -20.00 7.98
N ASN A 637 -16.65 -18.98 8.82
CA ASN A 637 -17.36 -19.01 10.10
C ASN A 637 -16.78 -19.98 11.17
N TYR A 638 -15.50 -20.34 11.08
CA TYR A 638 -14.78 -21.02 12.17
C TYR A 638 -14.31 -19.99 13.20
N LEU A 639 -15.27 -19.34 13.87
CA LEU A 639 -15.02 -18.14 14.68
C LEU A 639 -14.16 -18.42 15.92
N ASP A 640 -14.33 -19.57 16.58
CA ASP A 640 -13.49 -19.96 17.72
C ASP A 640 -12.05 -20.20 17.29
N GLU A 641 -11.85 -21.01 16.25
CA GLU A 641 -10.53 -21.33 15.71
C GLU A 641 -9.83 -20.08 15.15
N ALA A 642 -10.58 -19.18 14.50
CA ALA A 642 -10.08 -17.89 14.03
C ALA A 642 -9.59 -17.04 15.20
N ARG A 643 -10.36 -16.93 16.29
CA ARG A 643 -9.95 -16.21 17.50
C ARG A 643 -8.67 -16.77 18.10
N GLU A 644 -8.50 -18.09 18.15
CA GLU A 644 -7.26 -18.72 18.63
C GLU A 644 -6.06 -18.29 17.76
N LYS A 645 -6.19 -18.32 16.43
CA LYS A 645 -5.11 -17.90 15.51
C LYS A 645 -4.80 -16.41 15.61
N TYR A 646 -5.82 -15.55 15.69
CA TYR A 646 -5.62 -14.12 15.89
C TYR A 646 -4.96 -13.83 17.24
N MET A 647 -5.31 -14.55 18.30
CA MET A 647 -4.71 -14.36 19.62
C MET A 647 -3.25 -14.85 19.66
N ASP A 648 -2.93 -15.96 18.97
CA ASP A 648 -1.54 -16.40 18.79
C ASP A 648 -0.70 -15.33 18.07
N LEU A 649 -1.24 -14.75 16.99
CA LEU A 649 -0.63 -13.63 16.27
C LEU A 649 -0.40 -12.40 17.17
N VAL A 650 -1.40 -12.02 17.98
CA VAL A 650 -1.28 -10.91 18.95
C VAL A 650 -0.21 -11.19 20.00
N ASN A 651 -0.11 -12.42 20.50
CA ASN A 651 0.85 -12.79 21.55
C ASN A 651 2.28 -12.91 21.03
N ARG A 652 2.47 -13.51 19.84
CA ARG A 652 3.80 -13.74 19.24
C ARG A 652 4.35 -12.49 18.57
N PHE A 653 3.50 -11.66 17.97
CA PHE A 653 3.90 -10.47 17.21
C PHE A 653 3.17 -9.20 17.68
N PRO A 654 3.20 -8.85 18.98
CA PRO A 654 2.37 -7.79 19.54
C PRO A 654 2.61 -6.42 18.90
N LYS A 655 3.79 -6.18 18.31
CA LYS A 655 4.14 -4.92 17.64
C LYS A 655 3.80 -4.88 16.15
N SER A 656 3.36 -6.00 15.55
CA SER A 656 3.03 -6.07 14.12
C SER A 656 1.74 -5.31 13.81
N GLU A 657 1.64 -4.71 12.62
CA GLU A 657 0.39 -4.15 12.11
C GLU A 657 -0.70 -5.23 12.00
N PHE A 658 -0.32 -6.48 11.69
CA PHE A 658 -1.24 -7.60 11.65
C PHE A 658 -1.79 -7.97 13.02
N ALA A 659 -1.06 -7.70 14.12
CA ALA A 659 -1.59 -7.89 15.47
C ALA A 659 -2.69 -6.86 15.80
N VAL A 660 -2.57 -5.62 15.32
CA VAL A 660 -3.63 -4.61 15.42
C VAL A 660 -4.87 -5.08 14.65
N LYS A 661 -4.69 -5.55 13.41
CA LYS A 661 -5.76 -6.11 12.57
C LYS A 661 -6.41 -7.34 13.23
N ALA A 662 -5.62 -8.26 13.78
CA ALA A 662 -6.06 -9.48 14.45
C ALA A 662 -6.87 -9.21 15.72
N ALA A 663 -6.41 -8.28 16.56
CA ALA A 663 -7.15 -7.85 17.74
C ALA A 663 -8.53 -7.28 17.37
N ARG A 664 -8.60 -6.49 16.29
CA ARG A 664 -9.88 -5.99 15.77
C ARG A 664 -10.75 -7.12 15.24
N ARG A 665 -10.18 -8.12 14.56
CA ARG A 665 -10.92 -9.31 14.11
C ARG A 665 -11.48 -10.15 15.24
N ILE A 666 -10.76 -10.28 16.36
CA ILE A 666 -11.31 -10.94 17.56
C ILE A 666 -12.60 -10.25 17.99
N ILE A 667 -12.63 -8.91 18.01
CA ILE A 667 -13.85 -8.16 18.32
C ILE A 667 -14.93 -8.37 17.25
N ASP A 668 -14.57 -8.29 15.96
CA ASP A 668 -15.50 -8.52 14.85
C ASP A 668 -16.19 -9.89 14.97
N THR A 669 -15.48 -10.94 15.42
CA THR A 669 -16.09 -12.27 15.59
C THR A 669 -17.24 -12.29 16.61
N TYR A 670 -17.15 -11.51 17.68
CA TYR A 670 -18.24 -11.38 18.68
C TYR A 670 -19.32 -10.40 18.23
N TYR A 671 -18.96 -9.40 17.43
CA TYR A 671 -19.90 -8.49 16.79
C TYR A 671 -20.81 -9.24 15.82
N VAL A 672 -20.26 -10.15 15.02
CA VAL A 672 -20.99 -11.02 14.08
C VAL A 672 -21.98 -11.93 14.81
N SER A 673 -21.62 -12.44 15.99
CA SER A 673 -22.51 -13.25 16.83
C SER A 673 -23.46 -12.44 17.72
N GLU A 674 -23.45 -11.10 17.62
CA GLU A 674 -24.21 -10.17 18.49
C GLU A 674 -24.01 -10.37 20.00
N ASP A 675 -22.85 -10.89 20.41
CA ASP A 675 -22.51 -11.06 21.82
C ASP A 675 -21.85 -9.77 22.36
N TRP A 676 -22.68 -8.75 22.57
CA TRP A 676 -22.23 -7.42 23.03
C TRP A 676 -21.52 -7.45 24.39
N VAL A 677 -21.85 -8.44 25.22
CA VAL A 677 -21.17 -8.67 26.50
C VAL A 677 -19.73 -9.10 26.24
N LYS A 678 -19.51 -10.06 25.34
CA LYS A 678 -18.16 -10.47 24.94
C LYS A 678 -17.41 -9.39 24.18
N VAL A 679 -18.06 -8.60 23.33
CA VAL A 679 -17.43 -7.44 22.68
C VAL A 679 -16.88 -6.48 23.74
N THR A 680 -17.66 -6.20 24.79
CA THR A 680 -17.25 -5.34 25.90
C THR A 680 -16.06 -5.95 26.67
N GLU A 681 -16.18 -7.21 27.08
CA GLU A 681 -15.14 -7.95 27.83
C GLU A 681 -13.81 -8.02 27.06
N TRP A 682 -13.86 -8.38 25.78
CA TRP A 682 -12.66 -8.51 24.96
C TRP A 682 -12.07 -7.17 24.55
N SER A 683 -12.87 -6.11 24.40
CA SER A 683 -12.35 -4.76 24.16
C SER A 683 -11.51 -4.28 25.35
N GLU A 684 -11.92 -4.59 26.59
CA GLU A 684 -11.13 -4.32 27.78
C GLU A 684 -9.85 -5.16 27.84
N LYS A 685 -9.96 -6.48 27.61
CA LYS A 685 -8.81 -7.40 27.63
C LYS A 685 -7.74 -7.00 26.61
N LEU A 686 -8.15 -6.70 25.37
CA LEU A 686 -7.22 -6.31 24.30
C LEU A 686 -6.61 -4.92 24.55
N ALA A 687 -7.36 -3.98 25.13
CA ALA A 687 -6.85 -2.65 25.48
C ALA A 687 -5.78 -2.68 26.59
N ALA A 688 -5.78 -3.73 27.43
CA ALA A 688 -4.77 -3.95 28.47
C ALA A 688 -3.45 -4.52 27.92
N LEU A 689 -3.43 -5.01 26.68
CA LEU A 689 -2.23 -5.55 26.03
C LEU A 689 -1.46 -4.45 25.29
N GLU A 690 -0.14 -4.60 25.15
CA GLU A 690 0.70 -3.69 24.38
C GLU A 690 0.68 -3.99 22.87
N ILE A 691 -0.48 -3.84 22.23
CA ILE A 691 -0.70 -4.19 20.82
C ILE A 691 -0.45 -2.98 19.89
N GLY A 692 0.41 -3.17 18.89
CA GLY A 692 0.83 -2.16 17.92
C GLY A 692 2.17 -1.50 18.25
N SER A 693 2.65 -0.66 17.33
CA SER A 693 3.85 0.16 17.53
C SER A 693 3.65 1.19 18.64
N SER A 694 4.74 1.81 19.12
CA SER A 694 4.67 2.82 20.18
C SER A 694 3.71 3.97 19.87
N GLU A 695 3.60 4.36 18.60
CA GLU A 695 2.73 5.43 18.11
C GLU A 695 1.27 4.94 17.94
N GLY A 696 1.05 3.74 17.39
CA GLY A 696 -0.28 3.19 17.14
C GLY A 696 -1.02 2.67 18.37
N ARG A 697 -0.32 2.36 19.48
CA ARG A 697 -0.93 1.84 20.72
C ARG A 697 -1.98 2.77 21.33
N ALA A 698 -1.73 4.07 21.28
CA ALA A 698 -2.67 5.05 21.85
C ALA A 698 -3.97 5.11 21.03
N GLU A 699 -3.84 5.10 19.69
CA GLU A 699 -4.95 5.10 18.76
C GLU A 699 -5.77 3.81 18.88
N MET A 700 -5.13 2.66 18.93
CA MET A 700 -5.82 1.38 19.11
C MET A 700 -6.60 1.31 20.42
N ARG A 701 -6.00 1.76 21.53
CA ARG A 701 -6.71 1.82 22.82
C ARG A 701 -7.89 2.78 22.77
N ALA A 702 -7.76 3.92 22.10
CA ALA A 702 -8.88 4.83 21.89
C ALA A 702 -9.99 4.17 21.06
N LYS A 703 -9.65 3.44 19.99
CA LYS A 703 -10.64 2.73 19.17
C LYS A 703 -11.33 1.60 19.91
N LEU A 704 -10.61 0.81 20.71
CA LEU A 704 -11.21 -0.23 21.55
C LEU A 704 -12.11 0.36 22.63
N LYS A 705 -11.75 1.55 23.16
CA LYS A 705 -12.60 2.31 24.09
C LYS A 705 -13.93 2.70 23.44
N GLU A 706 -13.88 3.20 22.20
CA GLU A 706 -15.05 3.56 21.40
C GLU A 706 -15.93 2.33 21.10
N ILE A 707 -15.31 1.22 20.65
CA ILE A 707 -16.01 -0.03 20.37
C ILE A 707 -16.71 -0.56 21.64
N LYS A 708 -16.01 -0.51 22.78
CA LYS A 708 -16.58 -0.88 24.08
C LYS A 708 -17.80 -0.03 24.43
N GLY A 709 -17.72 1.29 24.30
CA GLY A 709 -18.84 2.20 24.57
C GLY A 709 -20.05 1.90 23.66
N ASN A 710 -19.80 1.72 22.37
CA ASN A 710 -20.83 1.36 21.40
C ASN A 710 -21.48 0.01 21.70
N ALA A 711 -20.69 -1.01 22.06
CA ALA A 711 -21.20 -2.33 22.43
C ALA A 711 -22.06 -2.28 23.71
N MET A 712 -21.67 -1.46 24.70
CA MET A 712 -22.50 -1.24 25.88
C MET A 712 -23.86 -0.63 25.52
N ALA A 713 -23.89 0.33 24.58
CA ALA A 713 -25.13 0.94 24.11
C ALA A 713 -26.01 -0.03 23.30
N GLN A 714 -25.41 -0.88 22.45
CA GLN A 714 -26.14 -1.94 21.73
C GLN A 714 -26.71 -2.98 22.70
N TYR A 715 -25.97 -3.34 23.74
CA TYR A 715 -26.48 -4.22 24.79
C TYR A 715 -27.63 -3.55 25.57
N ALA A 716 -27.53 -2.26 25.86
CA ALA A 716 -28.62 -1.50 26.46
C ALA A 716 -29.87 -1.49 25.56
N GLN A 717 -29.69 -1.38 24.24
CA GLN A 717 -30.79 -1.46 23.28
C GLN A 717 -31.43 -2.86 23.22
N GLN A 718 -30.66 -3.94 23.32
CA GLN A 718 -31.20 -5.30 23.44
C GLN A 718 -32.01 -5.48 24.73
N LEU A 719 -31.55 -4.91 25.84
CA LEU A 719 -32.31 -4.89 27.10
C LEU A 719 -33.59 -4.07 26.96
N GLU A 720 -33.54 -2.95 26.23
CA GLU A 720 -34.71 -2.13 25.90
C GLU A 720 -35.76 -2.90 25.09
N GLN A 721 -35.32 -3.65 24.06
CA GLN A 721 -36.20 -4.51 23.25
C GLN A 721 -36.87 -5.63 24.07
N ARG A 722 -36.22 -6.07 25.16
CA ARG A 722 -36.76 -7.04 26.11
C ARG A 722 -37.61 -6.38 27.21
N GLU A 723 -37.84 -5.08 27.12
CA GLU A 723 -38.57 -4.27 28.10
C GLU A 723 -37.93 -4.27 29.50
N GLU A 724 -36.64 -4.58 29.61
CA GLU A 724 -35.88 -4.53 30.85
C GLU A 724 -35.38 -3.09 31.13
N TRP A 725 -36.32 -2.13 31.16
CA TRP A 725 -36.06 -0.68 31.14
C TRP A 725 -35.04 -0.20 32.17
N ASP A 726 -35.08 -0.72 33.40
CA ASP A 726 -34.16 -0.34 34.49
C ASP A 726 -32.72 -0.77 34.18
N LYS A 727 -32.56 -2.00 33.67
CA LYS A 727 -31.24 -2.53 33.27
C LYS A 727 -30.72 -1.84 32.01
N ALA A 728 -31.60 -1.55 31.05
CA ALA A 728 -31.27 -0.79 29.86
C ALA A 728 -30.76 0.62 30.22
N ALA A 729 -31.48 1.34 31.09
CA ALA A 729 -31.07 2.65 31.57
C ALA A 729 -29.71 2.62 32.30
N ALA A 730 -29.52 1.67 33.21
CA ALA A 730 -28.25 1.49 33.90
C ALA A 730 -27.09 1.17 32.95
N GLN A 731 -27.36 0.41 31.88
CA GLN A 731 -26.37 0.05 30.88
C GLN A 731 -26.02 1.23 29.94
N TYR A 732 -27.01 2.03 29.53
CA TYR A 732 -26.75 3.29 28.81
C TYR A 732 -25.93 4.26 29.66
N MET A 733 -26.19 4.35 30.96
CA MET A 733 -25.39 5.17 31.88
C MET A 733 -23.93 4.73 31.93
N LYS A 734 -23.66 3.42 32.02
CA LYS A 734 -22.28 2.89 31.95
C LYS A 734 -21.60 3.26 30.63
N ALA A 735 -22.34 3.23 29.51
CA ALA A 735 -21.81 3.64 28.21
C ALA A 735 -21.45 5.14 28.19
N VAL A 736 -22.30 6.00 28.77
CA VAL A 736 -22.05 7.44 28.92
C VAL A 736 -20.83 7.71 29.82
N GLU A 737 -20.72 7.02 30.95
CA GLU A 737 -19.60 7.16 31.89
C GLU A 737 -18.26 6.72 31.27
N GLN A 738 -18.28 5.73 30.38
CA GLN A 738 -17.11 5.27 29.65
C GLN A 738 -16.59 6.34 28.67
N GLU A 739 -17.49 7.02 27.96
CA GLU A 739 -17.14 8.06 26.98
C GLU A 739 -17.97 9.35 27.12
N PRO A 740 -17.79 10.14 28.19
CA PRO A 740 -18.64 11.32 28.44
C PRO A 740 -18.52 12.40 27.37
N GLN A 741 -17.41 12.42 26.61
CA GLN A 741 -17.17 13.40 25.55
C GLN A 741 -17.52 12.88 24.14
N SER A 742 -18.03 11.64 24.03
CA SER A 742 -18.43 11.08 22.73
C SER A 742 -19.61 11.84 22.14
N ALA A 743 -19.63 11.99 20.82
CA ALA A 743 -20.77 12.59 20.11
C ALA A 743 -22.09 11.83 20.34
N GLN A 744 -22.02 10.55 20.73
CA GLN A 744 -23.19 9.73 21.04
C GLN A 744 -23.61 9.79 22.52
N ALA A 745 -22.76 10.31 23.42
CA ALA A 745 -23.04 10.35 24.85
C ALA A 745 -24.37 11.09 25.18
N PRO A 746 -24.71 12.23 24.54
CA PRO A 746 -26.02 12.85 24.75
C PRO A 746 -27.17 11.91 24.37
N ALA A 747 -27.12 11.25 23.22
CA ALA A 747 -28.18 10.32 22.81
C ALA A 747 -28.36 9.16 23.81
N MET A 748 -27.26 8.59 24.29
CA MET A 748 -27.28 7.54 25.30
C MET A 748 -27.83 8.03 26.64
N LEU A 749 -27.47 9.24 27.07
CA LEU A 749 -27.98 9.86 28.31
C LEU A 749 -29.49 10.15 28.20
N TYR A 750 -29.95 10.65 27.05
CA TYR A 750 -31.38 10.83 26.77
C TYR A 750 -32.12 9.50 26.82
N ASN A 751 -31.60 8.46 26.16
CA ASN A 751 -32.20 7.13 26.16
C ASN A 751 -32.22 6.53 27.58
N ALA A 752 -31.19 6.75 28.40
CA ALA A 752 -31.20 6.35 29.81
C ALA A 752 -32.31 7.06 30.58
N ALA A 753 -32.51 8.37 30.38
CA ALA A 753 -33.57 9.15 31.00
C ALA A 753 -34.96 8.63 30.60
N VAL A 754 -35.19 8.40 29.31
CA VAL A 754 -36.45 7.83 28.78
C VAL A 754 -36.70 6.43 29.32
N ASN A 755 -35.68 5.56 29.37
CA ASN A 755 -35.80 4.22 29.92
C ASN A 755 -36.12 4.26 31.43
N TYR A 756 -35.52 5.15 32.22
CA TYR A 756 -35.92 5.34 33.62
C TYR A 756 -37.34 5.88 33.77
N ALA A 757 -37.81 6.74 32.87
CA ALA A 757 -39.19 7.19 32.85
C ALA A 757 -40.16 6.02 32.57
N ARG A 758 -39.86 5.18 31.58
CA ARG A 758 -40.62 3.93 31.28
C ARG A 758 -40.57 2.93 32.44
N ALA A 759 -39.46 2.87 33.18
CA ALA A 759 -39.31 2.09 34.41
C ALA A 759 -40.09 2.66 35.61
N LYS A 760 -40.89 3.72 35.43
CA LYS A 760 -41.64 4.42 36.49
C LYS A 760 -40.73 4.99 37.60
N ARG A 761 -39.53 5.47 37.23
CA ARG A 761 -38.59 6.17 38.12
C ARG A 761 -38.43 7.64 37.71
N PRO A 762 -39.47 8.48 37.91
CA PRO A 762 -39.48 9.86 37.41
C PRO A 762 -38.35 10.73 37.99
N ALA A 763 -37.98 10.52 39.27
CA ALA A 763 -36.88 11.28 39.89
C ALA A 763 -35.53 11.05 39.18
N LYS A 764 -35.21 9.79 38.85
CA LYS A 764 -33.97 9.46 38.12
C LYS A 764 -34.03 9.97 36.69
N ALA A 765 -35.17 9.84 36.01
CA ALA A 765 -35.34 10.38 34.66
C ALA A 765 -35.11 11.90 34.63
N MET A 766 -35.68 12.62 35.60
CA MET A 766 -35.57 14.07 35.68
C MET A 766 -34.14 14.54 36.01
N GLU A 767 -33.44 13.81 36.89
CA GLU A 767 -32.01 14.04 37.15
C GLU A 767 -31.18 13.95 35.86
N LEU A 768 -31.45 12.95 35.02
CA LEU A 768 -30.74 12.78 33.75
C LEU A 768 -31.15 13.78 32.67
N PHE A 769 -32.42 14.19 32.60
CA PHE A 769 -32.84 15.28 31.71
C PHE A 769 -32.21 16.62 32.13
N GLN A 770 -32.10 16.89 33.43
CA GLN A 770 -31.40 18.06 33.93
C GLN A 770 -29.91 17.99 33.58
N ARG A 771 -29.28 16.84 33.84
CA ARG A 771 -27.87 16.59 33.46
C ARG A 771 -27.62 16.75 31.96
N MET A 772 -28.56 16.35 31.10
CA MET A 772 -28.46 16.59 29.65
C MET A 772 -28.31 18.08 29.34
N VAL A 773 -29.12 18.92 29.97
CA VAL A 773 -29.10 20.37 29.74
C VAL A 773 -27.81 21.00 30.29
N ASP A 774 -27.31 20.49 31.42
CA ASP A 774 -26.14 21.06 32.09
C ASP A 774 -24.81 20.61 31.46
N ASP A 775 -24.66 19.31 31.18
CA ASP A 775 -23.44 18.71 30.63
C ASP A 775 -23.38 18.87 29.09
N TYR A 776 -24.54 18.87 28.42
CA TYR A 776 -24.63 18.86 26.95
C TYR A 776 -25.60 19.94 26.39
N PRO A 777 -25.46 21.23 26.75
CA PRO A 777 -26.41 22.30 26.40
C PRO A 777 -26.55 22.57 24.89
N LYS A 778 -25.68 21.99 24.05
CA LYS A 778 -25.72 22.13 22.58
C LYS A 778 -26.20 20.88 21.87
N ALA A 779 -26.47 19.79 22.59
CA ALA A 779 -26.94 18.56 21.99
C ALA A 779 -28.37 18.71 21.46
N GLU A 780 -28.71 17.93 20.44
CA GLU A 780 -30.04 17.91 19.81
C GLU A 780 -31.17 17.71 20.85
N PHE A 781 -30.92 16.87 21.87
CA PHE A 781 -31.88 16.52 22.90
C PHE A 781 -31.95 17.51 24.07
N ALA A 782 -31.07 18.52 24.13
CA ALA A 782 -30.99 19.43 25.27
C ALA A 782 -32.24 20.30 25.41
N ALA A 783 -32.72 20.84 24.29
CA ALA A 783 -33.97 21.59 24.23
C ALA A 783 -35.17 20.76 24.71
N GLU A 784 -35.29 19.51 24.22
CA GLU A 784 -36.39 18.63 24.60
C GLU A 784 -36.31 18.26 26.07
N SER A 785 -35.11 18.00 26.58
CA SER A 785 -34.88 17.69 27.99
C SER A 785 -35.24 18.88 28.88
N LEU A 786 -34.89 20.10 28.48
CA LEU A 786 -35.27 21.32 29.22
C LEU A 786 -36.78 21.56 29.20
N TYR A 787 -37.47 21.23 28.10
CA TYR A 787 -38.93 21.27 28.05
C TYR A 787 -39.54 20.26 29.04
N LEU A 788 -39.06 19.01 29.07
CA LEU A 788 -39.54 18.00 30.01
C LEU A 788 -39.26 18.38 31.47
N VAL A 789 -38.13 19.05 31.73
CA VAL A 789 -37.83 19.65 33.05
C VAL A 789 -38.86 20.73 33.39
N ALA A 790 -39.19 21.62 32.46
CA ALA A 790 -40.17 22.69 32.67
C ALA A 790 -41.57 22.14 32.95
N GLU A 791 -42.04 21.18 32.15
CA GLU A 791 -43.35 20.54 32.32
C GLU A 791 -43.42 19.78 33.63
N ASN A 792 -42.39 19.00 33.98
CA ASN A 792 -42.38 18.28 35.25
C ASN A 792 -42.39 19.23 36.44
N ALA A 793 -41.64 20.34 36.38
CA ALA A 793 -41.65 21.36 37.41
C ALA A 793 -43.05 22.01 37.51
N TYR A 794 -43.71 22.27 36.38
CA TYR A 794 -45.06 22.81 36.34
C TYR A 794 -46.08 21.86 36.98
N ASP A 795 -46.10 20.59 36.56
CA ASP A 795 -46.99 19.55 37.08
C ASP A 795 -46.75 19.26 38.56
N SER A 796 -45.51 19.44 39.03
CA SER A 796 -45.11 19.28 40.43
C SER A 796 -45.32 20.55 41.26
N TYR A 797 -45.96 21.59 40.70
CA TYR A 797 -46.20 22.90 41.33
C TYR A 797 -44.92 23.66 41.75
N ASN A 798 -43.77 23.33 41.18
CA ASN A 798 -42.54 24.11 41.31
C ASN A 798 -42.52 25.23 40.26
N LEU A 799 -43.40 26.21 40.44
CA LEU A 799 -43.70 27.25 39.46
C LEU A 799 -42.49 28.14 39.13
N ASP A 800 -41.59 28.38 40.09
CA ASP A 800 -40.37 29.16 39.86
C ASP A 800 -39.39 28.42 38.93
N GLN A 801 -39.20 27.11 39.17
CA GLN A 801 -38.37 26.28 38.30
C GLN A 801 -38.99 26.14 36.91
N ALA A 802 -40.31 25.96 36.83
CA ALA A 802 -41.05 25.91 35.56
C ALA A 802 -40.90 27.23 34.78
N SER A 803 -41.16 28.37 35.43
CA SER A 803 -41.00 29.70 34.83
C SER A 803 -39.57 29.91 34.32
N THR A 804 -38.56 29.52 35.10
CA THR A 804 -37.15 29.63 34.71
C THR A 804 -36.83 28.73 33.53
N ALA A 805 -37.27 27.47 33.55
CA ALA A 805 -37.01 26.52 32.49
C ALA A 805 -37.69 26.91 31.17
N TYR A 806 -38.96 27.35 31.18
CA TYR A 806 -39.62 27.87 29.98
C TYR A 806 -38.93 29.13 29.44
N ALA A 807 -38.52 30.05 30.32
CA ALA A 807 -37.79 31.25 29.94
C ALA A 807 -36.46 30.93 29.25
N ARG A 808 -35.70 30.00 29.82
CA ARG A 808 -34.45 29.49 29.23
C ARG A 808 -34.72 28.80 27.90
N LEU A 809 -35.77 28.01 27.78
CA LEU A 809 -36.07 27.22 26.59
C LEU A 809 -36.18 28.09 25.32
N TYR A 810 -37.01 29.14 25.33
CA TYR A 810 -37.17 29.99 24.15
C TYR A 810 -36.04 31.03 23.96
N ALA A 811 -35.17 31.22 24.96
CA ALA A 811 -34.03 32.14 24.94
C ALA A 811 -32.74 31.46 24.46
N GLU A 812 -32.42 30.28 25.01
CA GLU A 812 -31.20 29.51 24.70
C GLU A 812 -31.38 28.65 23.44
N TYR A 813 -32.61 28.22 23.13
CA TYR A 813 -32.91 27.34 22.00
C TYR A 813 -33.91 27.98 21.02
N PRO A 814 -33.49 28.99 20.24
CA PRO A 814 -34.40 29.70 19.34
C PRO A 814 -34.92 28.86 18.15
N ASN A 815 -34.25 27.75 17.84
CA ASN A 815 -34.51 26.89 16.68
C ASN A 815 -35.30 25.61 17.02
N ILE A 816 -35.82 25.47 18.23
CA ILE A 816 -36.69 24.33 18.58
C ILE A 816 -37.97 24.37 17.76
N ASP A 817 -38.70 23.26 17.75
CA ASP A 817 -40.02 23.19 17.11
C ASP A 817 -40.84 24.47 17.41
N PRO A 818 -41.27 25.22 16.37
CA PRO A 818 -41.91 26.52 16.56
C PRO A 818 -43.12 26.47 17.49
N LYS A 819 -43.90 25.38 17.47
CA LYS A 819 -45.06 25.23 18.36
C LYS A 819 -44.63 25.05 19.81
N ARG A 820 -43.63 24.20 20.07
CA ARG A 820 -43.06 24.05 21.42
C ARG A 820 -42.46 25.34 21.94
N ARG A 821 -41.79 26.12 21.08
CA ARG A 821 -41.29 27.45 21.44
C ARG A 821 -42.41 28.39 21.84
N CYS A 822 -43.49 28.40 21.07
CA CYS A 822 -44.66 29.23 21.34
C CYS A 822 -45.36 28.83 22.63
N LEU A 823 -45.53 27.53 22.86
CA LEU A 823 -46.08 27.01 24.10
C LEU A 823 -45.25 27.42 25.32
N ALA A 824 -43.92 27.38 25.22
CA ALA A 824 -43.04 27.81 26.31
C ALA A 824 -43.17 29.32 26.60
N ILE A 825 -43.24 30.17 25.56
CA ILE A 825 -43.46 31.61 25.72
C ILE A 825 -44.84 31.86 26.37
N TYR A 826 -45.88 31.17 25.91
CA TYR A 826 -47.23 31.29 26.44
C TYR A 826 -47.32 30.83 27.90
N ASN A 827 -46.83 29.65 28.23
CA ASN A 827 -46.82 29.11 29.59
C ASN A 827 -46.04 30.02 30.54
N HIS A 828 -44.90 30.58 30.09
CA HIS A 828 -44.18 31.57 30.87
C HIS A 828 -44.99 32.86 31.09
N ALA A 829 -45.68 33.37 30.08
CA ALA A 829 -46.53 34.55 30.22
C ALA A 829 -47.71 34.30 31.18
N GLN A 830 -48.35 33.15 31.09
CA GLN A 830 -49.43 32.72 31.98
C GLN A 830 -48.96 32.62 33.43
N LEU A 831 -47.77 32.03 33.67
CA LEU A 831 -47.17 31.99 35.00
C LEU A 831 -46.93 33.40 35.55
N LYS A 832 -46.42 34.34 34.75
CA LYS A 832 -46.25 35.74 35.19
C LYS A 832 -47.58 36.47 35.43
N GLU A 833 -48.61 36.17 34.63
CA GLU A 833 -49.95 36.73 34.85
C GLU A 833 -50.58 36.18 36.14
N PHE A 834 -50.39 34.88 36.40
CA PHE A 834 -50.81 34.21 37.63
C PHE A 834 -50.10 34.79 38.87
N ASP A 835 -48.80 35.08 38.76
CA ASP A 835 -47.99 35.75 39.78
C ASP A 835 -48.32 37.25 39.93
N HIS A 836 -49.31 37.76 39.20
CA HIS A 836 -49.72 39.17 39.16
C HIS A 836 -48.65 40.15 38.65
N ASP A 837 -47.58 39.66 38.01
CA ASP A 837 -46.63 40.48 37.27
C ASP A 837 -47.18 40.78 35.87
N TYR A 838 -48.24 41.59 35.83
CA TYR A 838 -48.92 41.96 34.59
C TYR A 838 -48.00 42.68 33.59
N ALA A 839 -46.96 43.37 34.08
CA ALA A 839 -46.01 44.07 33.22
C ALA A 839 -45.04 43.10 32.53
N ALA A 840 -44.57 42.05 33.21
CA ALA A 840 -43.82 40.98 32.56
C ALA A 840 -44.74 40.15 31.64
N ALA A 841 -45.93 39.76 32.10
CA ALA A 841 -46.88 38.99 31.30
C ALA A 841 -47.23 39.70 29.98
N ALA A 842 -47.56 40.99 30.02
CA ALA A 842 -47.86 41.78 28.82
C ALA A 842 -46.69 41.78 27.83
N ARG A 843 -45.45 42.02 28.29
CA ARG A 843 -44.25 41.98 27.44
C ARG A 843 -43.99 40.59 26.84
N ILE A 844 -44.28 39.52 27.58
CA ILE A 844 -44.10 38.15 27.09
C ILE A 844 -45.20 37.79 26.08
N TYR A 845 -46.45 38.24 26.28
CA TYR A 845 -47.52 38.08 25.28
C TYR A 845 -47.25 38.87 24.00
N GLU A 846 -46.64 40.05 24.09
CA GLU A 846 -46.16 40.77 22.89
C GLU A 846 -45.10 39.94 22.15
N ARG A 847 -44.12 39.38 22.89
CA ARG A 847 -43.13 38.47 22.32
C ARG A 847 -43.79 37.25 21.67
N TYR A 848 -44.83 36.69 22.28
CA TYR A 848 -45.60 35.60 21.70
C TYR A 848 -46.21 36.05 20.36
N ALA A 849 -46.92 37.17 20.34
CA ALA A 849 -47.52 37.67 19.11
C ALA A 849 -46.49 37.96 18.00
N ASP A 850 -45.27 38.38 18.37
CA ASP A 850 -44.17 38.62 17.43
C ASP A 850 -43.53 37.32 16.91
N ALA A 851 -43.22 36.38 17.81
CA ALA A 851 -42.49 35.16 17.47
C ALA A 851 -43.39 34.06 16.91
N CYS A 852 -44.68 34.07 17.24
CA CYS A 852 -45.59 32.95 17.01
C CYS A 852 -46.66 33.22 15.95
N ALA A 853 -46.75 34.42 15.37
CA ALA A 853 -47.77 34.75 14.37
C ALA A 853 -47.78 33.84 13.13
N ALA A 854 -46.65 33.22 12.78
CA ALA A 854 -46.56 32.26 11.68
C ALA A 854 -46.88 30.81 12.11
N ALA A 855 -46.69 30.49 13.39
CA ALA A 855 -46.83 29.13 13.92
C ALA A 855 -48.22 28.88 14.54
N GLU A 856 -48.81 29.91 15.14
CA GLU A 856 -50.04 29.82 15.93
C GLU A 856 -51.05 30.91 15.50
N ALA A 857 -52.27 30.48 15.21
CA ALA A 857 -53.34 31.36 14.71
C ALA A 857 -53.92 32.29 15.79
N ASP A 858 -53.63 32.04 17.06
CA ASP A 858 -54.13 32.79 18.21
C ASP A 858 -53.29 34.04 18.56
N ALA A 859 -52.14 34.23 17.92
CA ALA A 859 -51.26 35.39 18.11
C ALA A 859 -51.97 36.76 18.11
N PRO A 860 -52.98 37.03 17.25
CA PRO A 860 -53.75 38.27 17.30
C PRO A 860 -54.52 38.44 18.62
N THR A 861 -55.11 37.35 19.12
CA THR A 861 -55.87 37.35 20.39
C THR A 861 -54.95 37.52 21.59
N ILE A 862 -53.77 36.90 21.56
CA ILE A 862 -52.74 37.08 22.59
C ILE A 862 -52.20 38.52 22.61
N LEU A 863 -52.06 39.18 21.45
CA LEU A 863 -51.69 40.59 21.41
C LEU A 863 -52.78 41.50 21.98
N LEU A 864 -54.07 41.20 21.72
CA LEU A 864 -55.18 41.90 22.37
C LEU A 864 -55.13 41.73 23.89
N ARG A 865 -54.81 40.53 24.39
CA ARG A 865 -54.64 40.28 25.83
C ARG A 865 -53.52 41.13 26.43
N ALA A 866 -52.40 41.32 25.73
CA ALA A 866 -51.38 42.27 26.17
C ALA A 866 -51.91 43.70 26.26
N GLY A 867 -52.75 44.13 25.30
CA GLY A 867 -53.44 45.42 25.33
C GLY A 867 -54.38 45.59 26.53
N GLU A 868 -55.14 44.56 26.87
CA GLU A 868 -56.00 44.51 28.06
C GLU A 868 -55.19 44.60 29.37
N LEU A 869 -54.04 43.93 29.44
CA LEU A 869 -53.15 44.02 30.59
C LEU A 869 -52.57 45.43 30.76
N TYR A 870 -52.17 46.09 29.67
CA TYR A 870 -51.75 47.49 29.74
C TYR A 870 -52.92 48.44 30.10
N GLU A 871 -54.15 48.15 29.65
CA GLU A 871 -55.34 48.89 30.09
C GLU A 871 -55.56 48.74 31.60
N LYS A 872 -55.41 47.52 32.14
CA LYS A 872 -55.50 47.24 33.58
C LYS A 872 -54.39 47.92 34.40
N LEU A 873 -53.20 48.08 33.83
CA LEU A 873 -52.08 48.80 34.41
C LEU A 873 -52.19 50.33 34.28
N GLU A 874 -53.23 50.83 33.59
CA GLU A 874 -53.37 52.25 33.20
C GLU A 874 -52.17 52.79 32.38
N ASP A 875 -51.39 51.92 31.74
CA ASP A 875 -50.29 52.27 30.86
C ASP A 875 -50.82 52.61 29.46
N VAL A 876 -51.37 53.82 29.35
CA VAL A 876 -51.97 54.32 28.12
C VAL A 876 -50.98 54.33 26.94
N ALA A 877 -49.68 54.52 27.20
CA ALA A 877 -48.68 54.58 26.14
C ALA A 877 -48.50 53.21 25.48
N ASN A 878 -48.27 52.16 26.28
CA ASN A 878 -48.15 50.80 25.75
C ASN A 878 -49.48 50.24 25.27
N MET A 879 -50.59 50.56 25.94
CA MET A 879 -51.94 50.18 25.50
C MET A 879 -52.22 50.69 24.08
N ASN A 880 -52.01 51.99 23.81
CA ASN A 880 -52.21 52.56 22.48
C ASN A 880 -51.26 51.94 21.45
N ARG A 881 -49.99 51.70 21.81
CA ARG A 881 -49.01 51.07 20.94
C ARG A 881 -49.44 49.65 20.55
N VAL A 882 -49.87 48.84 21.51
CA VAL A 882 -50.27 47.44 21.30
C VAL A 882 -51.55 47.33 20.49
N TYR A 883 -52.60 48.11 20.80
CA TYR A 883 -53.81 48.12 19.99
C TYR A 883 -53.55 48.62 18.57
N THR A 884 -52.68 49.63 18.40
CA THR A 884 -52.27 50.09 17.06
C THR A 884 -51.51 48.98 16.32
N ALA A 885 -50.58 48.31 16.98
CA ALA A 885 -49.84 47.19 16.40
C ALA A 885 -50.76 46.03 15.99
N PHE A 886 -51.78 45.73 16.79
CA PHE A 886 -52.80 44.74 16.43
C PHE A 886 -53.54 45.14 15.15
N ILE A 887 -54.00 46.40 15.07
CA ILE A 887 -54.73 46.92 13.90
C ILE A 887 -53.85 46.84 12.64
N ASP A 888 -52.60 47.30 12.74
CA ASP A 888 -51.69 47.37 11.58
C ASP A 888 -51.28 45.99 11.07
N ARG A 889 -51.03 45.05 11.99
CA ARG A 889 -50.50 43.71 11.65
C ARG A 889 -51.59 42.69 11.34
N PHE A 890 -52.66 42.69 12.12
CA PHE A 890 -53.66 41.64 12.11
C PHE A 890 -55.04 42.11 11.64
N GLY A 891 -55.30 43.42 11.65
CA GLY A 891 -56.62 44.00 11.38
C GLY A 891 -57.15 43.83 9.95
N ARG A 892 -56.30 43.46 8.98
CA ARG A 892 -56.74 43.18 7.60
C ARG A 892 -57.44 41.82 7.46
N ALA A 893 -57.08 40.84 8.27
CA ALA A 893 -57.62 39.48 8.19
C ALA A 893 -59.09 39.45 8.62
N ALA A 894 -59.95 38.77 7.85
CA ALA A 894 -61.40 38.78 8.05
C ALA A 894 -61.83 38.42 9.49
N ASP A 895 -61.19 37.41 10.08
CA ASP A 895 -61.49 36.95 11.44
C ASP A 895 -61.15 37.97 12.53
N ASN A 896 -60.22 38.89 12.23
CA ASN A 896 -59.74 39.91 13.15
C ASN A 896 -60.44 41.27 12.97
N GLN A 897 -61.10 41.50 11.83
CA GLN A 897 -61.75 42.77 11.51
C GLN A 897 -62.78 43.18 12.58
N ARG A 898 -63.46 42.21 13.21
CA ARG A 898 -64.42 42.49 14.29
C ARG A 898 -63.77 43.16 15.52
N TRP A 899 -62.49 42.92 15.76
CA TRP A 899 -61.74 43.46 16.90
C TRP A 899 -61.07 44.80 16.61
N VAL A 900 -60.96 45.20 15.34
CA VAL A 900 -60.38 46.49 14.96
C VAL A 900 -61.26 47.66 15.43
N VAL A 901 -62.58 47.52 15.35
CA VAL A 901 -63.51 48.59 15.76
C VAL A 901 -63.41 48.83 17.28
N PRO A 902 -63.50 47.81 18.16
CA PRO A 902 -63.23 47.98 19.58
C PRO A 902 -61.83 48.52 19.89
N ALA A 903 -60.79 48.08 19.19
CA ALA A 903 -59.43 48.58 19.40
C ALA A 903 -59.33 50.10 19.15
N TYR A 904 -59.96 50.60 18.08
CA TYR A 904 -60.05 52.05 17.85
C TYR A 904 -60.86 52.78 18.93
N VAL A 905 -61.97 52.19 19.41
CA VAL A 905 -62.76 52.76 20.51
C VAL A 905 -61.95 52.82 21.81
N LYS A 906 -61.19 51.77 22.15
CA LYS A 906 -60.31 51.77 23.33
C LYS A 906 -59.27 52.88 23.28
N ILE A 907 -58.66 53.10 22.11
CA ILE A 907 -57.74 54.22 21.89
C ILE A 907 -58.47 55.57 22.04
N ALA A 908 -59.66 55.71 21.43
CA ALA A 908 -60.46 56.93 21.51
C ALA A 908 -60.88 57.27 22.95
N ASP A 909 -61.36 56.28 23.70
CA ASP A 909 -61.74 56.39 25.11
C ASP A 909 -60.55 56.82 25.99
N ALA A 910 -59.35 56.28 25.72
CA ALA A 910 -58.15 56.69 26.44
C ALA A 910 -57.79 58.16 26.18
N TYR A 911 -57.92 58.65 24.93
CA TYR A 911 -57.74 60.08 24.64
C TYR A 911 -58.83 60.96 25.25
N GLN A 912 -60.08 60.48 25.26
CA GLN A 912 -61.21 61.18 25.86
C GLN A 912 -61.03 61.34 27.38
N LYS A 913 -60.63 60.27 28.09
CA LYS A 913 -60.32 60.31 29.54
C LYS A 913 -59.20 61.30 29.87
N ARG A 914 -58.23 61.48 28.96
CA ARG A 914 -57.14 62.45 29.11
C ARG A 914 -57.50 63.86 28.62
N LYS A 915 -58.78 64.15 28.36
CA LYS A 915 -59.29 65.44 27.89
C LYS A 915 -58.63 65.92 26.60
N ASN A 916 -58.31 65.00 25.68
CA ASN A 916 -57.83 65.31 24.34
C ASN A 916 -58.93 65.01 23.30
N PRO A 917 -59.96 65.88 23.16
CA PRO A 917 -61.12 65.62 22.32
C PRO A 917 -60.75 65.53 20.84
N ARG A 918 -59.68 66.20 20.39
CA ARG A 918 -59.26 66.17 18.99
C ARG A 918 -58.82 64.77 18.57
N GLU A 919 -57.97 64.11 19.37
CA GLU A 919 -57.55 62.74 19.08
C GLU A 919 -58.68 61.73 19.36
N ALA A 920 -59.52 61.96 20.38
CA ALA A 920 -60.68 61.10 20.61
C ALA A 920 -61.63 61.08 19.39
N VAL A 921 -62.01 62.25 18.86
CA VAL A 921 -62.85 62.38 17.66
C VAL A 921 -62.23 61.69 16.46
N LYS A 922 -60.92 61.84 16.25
CA LYS A 922 -60.19 61.17 15.17
C LYS A 922 -60.33 59.65 15.24
N TYR A 923 -60.15 59.04 16.41
CA TYR A 923 -60.23 57.58 16.55
C TYR A 923 -61.67 57.05 16.57
N TYR A 924 -62.64 57.81 17.08
CA TYR A 924 -64.06 57.48 16.89
C TYR A 924 -64.45 57.48 15.41
N ASN A 925 -64.00 58.46 14.63
CA ASN A 925 -64.24 58.47 13.18
C ASN A 925 -63.55 57.28 12.50
N LYS A 926 -62.31 56.93 12.88
CA LYS A 926 -61.66 55.71 12.37
C LYS A 926 -62.45 54.44 12.67
N ALA A 927 -63.02 54.30 13.87
CA ALA A 927 -63.87 53.16 14.21
C ALA A 927 -65.12 53.08 13.30
N ILE A 928 -65.78 54.22 13.09
CA ILE A 928 -66.96 54.35 12.22
C ILE A 928 -66.60 54.03 10.77
N ASP A 929 -65.58 54.68 10.22
CA ASP A 929 -65.15 54.50 8.83
C ASP A 929 -64.72 53.07 8.56
N PHE A 930 -64.01 52.44 9.51
CA PHE A 930 -63.63 51.03 9.41
C PHE A 930 -64.86 50.12 9.38
N PHE A 931 -65.82 50.31 10.28
CA PHE A 931 -67.06 49.52 10.29
C PHE A 931 -67.87 49.68 8.99
N LEU A 932 -68.04 50.92 8.51
CA LEU A 932 -68.81 51.20 7.29
C LEU A 932 -68.15 50.67 6.02
N SER A 933 -66.82 50.68 5.97
CA SER A 933 -66.06 50.11 4.84
C SER A 933 -65.97 48.58 4.86
N HIS A 934 -66.35 47.93 5.96
CA HIS A 934 -66.30 46.47 6.13
C HIS A 934 -67.69 45.88 6.42
N PRO A 935 -68.57 45.74 5.41
CA PRO A 935 -69.94 45.25 5.61
C PRO A 935 -70.00 43.82 6.18
N GLY A 936 -68.92 43.03 6.04
CA GLY A 936 -68.81 41.67 6.60
C GLY A 936 -68.92 41.61 8.13
N ILE A 937 -68.53 42.66 8.84
CA ILE A 937 -68.70 42.77 10.31
C ILE A 937 -69.97 43.54 10.70
N GLY A 938 -70.83 43.88 9.74
CA GLY A 938 -72.02 44.71 9.96
C GLY A 938 -73.09 44.09 10.87
N ALA A 939 -73.08 42.77 11.04
CA ALA A 939 -73.96 42.03 11.96
C ALA A 939 -73.25 41.60 13.26
N ASP A 940 -71.93 41.79 13.36
CA ASP A 940 -71.18 41.44 14.56
C ASP A 940 -71.56 42.38 15.69
N PHE A 941 -71.98 41.80 16.82
CA PHE A 941 -72.50 42.56 17.96
C PHE A 941 -71.43 43.50 18.54
N VAL A 942 -70.19 43.04 18.65
CA VAL A 942 -69.10 43.79 19.28
C VAL A 942 -68.68 44.95 18.37
N ALA A 943 -68.52 44.69 17.07
CA ALA A 943 -68.15 45.73 16.11
C ALA A 943 -69.27 46.76 15.89
N ASN A 944 -70.53 46.32 15.78
CA ASN A 944 -71.65 47.24 15.55
C ASN A 944 -71.96 48.10 16.78
N GLN A 945 -71.75 47.56 17.99
CA GLN A 945 -71.91 48.31 19.23
C GLN A 945 -70.83 49.39 19.32
N ALA A 946 -69.57 49.04 19.08
CA ALA A 946 -68.45 49.97 19.12
C ALA A 946 -68.59 51.11 18.07
N ALA A 947 -69.03 50.78 16.85
CA ALA A 947 -69.26 51.78 15.81
C ALA A 947 -70.45 52.70 16.13
N ALA A 948 -71.56 52.12 16.59
CA ALA A 948 -72.76 52.90 16.96
C ALA A 948 -72.49 53.81 18.17
N GLN A 949 -71.76 53.30 19.17
CA GLN A 949 -71.26 54.09 20.29
C GLN A 949 -70.43 55.28 19.80
N SER A 950 -69.50 55.04 18.88
CA SER A 950 -68.64 56.08 18.33
C SER A 950 -69.46 57.20 17.68
N ARG A 951 -70.42 56.86 16.79
CA ARG A 951 -71.27 57.87 16.14
C ARG A 951 -72.15 58.61 17.16
N PHE A 952 -72.74 57.87 18.10
CA PHE A 952 -73.61 58.45 19.12
C PHE A 952 -72.85 59.43 20.01
N THR A 953 -71.66 59.06 20.50
CA THR A 953 -70.80 59.93 21.31
C THR A 953 -70.43 61.22 20.59
N LEU A 954 -70.15 61.16 19.27
CA LEU A 954 -69.89 62.36 18.48
C LEU A 954 -71.13 63.26 18.36
N ASN A 955 -72.32 62.67 18.15
CA ASN A 955 -73.57 63.41 18.01
C ASN A 955 -74.00 64.10 19.32
N GLU A 956 -73.69 63.50 20.48
CA GLU A 956 -74.04 64.09 21.79
C GLU A 956 -73.36 65.46 22.00
N ALA A 957 -72.15 65.66 21.47
CA ALA A 957 -71.48 66.95 21.57
C ALA A 957 -72.21 68.08 20.81
N GLU A 958 -72.81 67.77 19.65
CA GLU A 958 -73.62 68.72 18.87
C GLU A 958 -75.00 68.94 19.49
N PHE A 959 -75.59 67.89 20.05
CA PHE A 959 -76.90 67.96 20.70
C PHE A 959 -76.89 68.89 21.92
N GLU A 960 -75.81 68.91 22.69
CA GLU A 960 -75.68 69.85 23.81
C GLU A 960 -75.62 71.32 23.35
N GLN A 961 -75.01 71.60 22.19
CA GLN A 961 -75.08 72.95 21.59
C GLN A 961 -76.50 73.30 21.14
N TYR A 962 -77.23 72.34 20.56
CA TYR A 962 -78.63 72.52 20.19
C TYR A 962 -79.52 72.78 21.40
N ARG A 963 -79.37 71.99 22.47
CA ARG A 963 -80.14 72.11 23.72
C ARG A 963 -80.00 73.52 24.32
N ALA A 964 -78.82 74.12 24.26
CA ALA A 964 -78.56 75.45 24.80
C ALA A 964 -79.16 76.62 23.99
N GLN A 965 -79.51 76.43 22.72
CA GLN A 965 -80.09 77.48 21.88
C GLN A 965 -81.59 77.67 22.21
N GLY A 966 -82.06 78.89 22.50
CA GLY A 966 -83.49 79.21 22.68
C GLY A 966 -84.07 80.03 21.52
N ILE A 967 -85.39 80.24 21.53
CA ILE A 967 -86.10 81.22 20.69
C ILE A 967 -86.27 82.50 21.51
N SER A 968 -85.65 83.60 21.10
CA SER A 968 -85.61 84.84 21.88
C SER A 968 -85.29 86.06 21.00
N GLY A 969 -85.80 87.24 21.37
CA GLY A 969 -85.45 88.49 20.71
C GLY A 969 -86.21 89.69 21.29
N ALA A 970 -85.60 90.88 21.28
CA ALA A 970 -86.21 92.09 21.85
C ALA A 970 -87.32 92.70 20.96
N SER A 971 -87.38 92.30 19.69
CA SER A 971 -88.38 92.69 18.70
C SER A 971 -88.85 91.45 17.92
N GLN A 972 -89.99 91.56 17.24
CA GLN A 972 -90.53 90.48 16.41
C GLN A 972 -89.53 89.94 15.37
N ASN A 973 -88.73 90.81 14.74
CA ASN A 973 -87.72 90.41 13.75
C ASN A 973 -86.58 89.57 14.34
N ALA A 974 -86.09 89.93 15.52
CA ALA A 974 -85.03 89.17 16.21
C ALA A 974 -85.55 87.79 16.65
N MET A 975 -86.81 87.73 17.10
CA MET A 975 -87.43 86.48 17.51
C MET A 975 -87.63 85.55 16.32
N LYS A 976 -88.07 86.08 15.17
CA LYS A 976 -88.15 85.34 13.90
C LYS A 976 -86.80 84.75 13.47
N ALA A 977 -85.69 85.50 13.57
CA ALA A 977 -84.36 84.97 13.22
C ALA A 977 -83.90 83.84 14.15
N SER A 978 -84.15 83.97 15.46
CA SER A 978 -83.81 82.92 16.44
C SER A 978 -84.66 81.64 16.28
N PHE A 979 -85.94 81.82 15.92
CA PHE A 979 -86.85 80.74 15.56
C PHE A 979 -86.31 79.96 14.36
N GLU A 980 -85.97 80.67 13.28
CA GLU A 980 -85.41 80.04 12.08
C GLU A 980 -84.10 79.31 12.37
N LYS A 981 -83.21 79.89 13.18
CA LYS A 981 -81.97 79.24 13.60
C LYS A 981 -82.24 77.96 14.39
N LYS A 982 -83.09 78.02 15.42
CA LYS A 982 -83.43 76.84 16.25
C LYS A 982 -84.14 75.76 15.42
N ARG A 983 -84.99 76.17 14.48
CA ARG A 983 -85.68 75.26 13.55
C ARG A 983 -84.69 74.51 12.65
N THR A 984 -83.72 75.23 12.08
CA THR A 984 -82.64 74.62 11.30
C THR A 984 -81.85 73.64 12.15
N MET A 985 -81.41 74.03 13.35
CA MET A 985 -80.65 73.13 14.23
C MET A 985 -81.47 71.90 14.67
N MET A 986 -82.78 72.03 14.88
CA MET A 986 -83.67 70.90 15.17
C MET A 986 -83.66 69.91 14.00
N ASN A 987 -83.84 70.41 12.77
CA ASN A 987 -83.77 69.58 11.57
C ASN A 987 -82.40 68.89 11.43
N ASP A 988 -81.32 69.61 11.72
CA ASP A 988 -79.96 69.07 11.71
C ASP A 988 -79.78 67.95 12.73
N MET A 989 -80.31 68.09 13.95
CA MET A 989 -80.24 67.03 14.97
C MET A 989 -80.99 65.78 14.55
N VAL A 990 -82.18 65.92 13.96
CA VAL A 990 -82.94 64.78 13.45
C VAL A 990 -82.13 64.02 12.39
N LEU A 991 -81.54 64.75 11.43
CA LEU A 991 -80.70 64.16 10.38
C LEU A 991 -79.41 63.53 10.94
N LEU A 992 -78.78 64.17 11.93
CA LEU A 992 -77.52 63.70 12.51
C LEU A 992 -77.70 62.39 13.29
N TYR A 993 -78.76 62.28 14.11
CA TYR A 993 -79.07 61.03 14.82
C TYR A 993 -79.59 59.94 13.89
N GLU A 994 -80.15 60.29 12.71
CA GLU A 994 -80.60 59.29 11.74
C GLU A 994 -79.45 58.45 11.20
N GLN A 995 -78.25 59.04 11.16
CA GLN A 995 -77.02 58.33 10.79
C GLN A 995 -76.71 57.15 11.72
N VAL A 996 -77.22 57.09 12.95
CA VAL A 996 -76.97 55.96 13.86
C VAL A 996 -77.67 54.68 13.36
N LYS A 997 -78.74 54.80 12.59
CA LYS A 997 -79.49 53.66 12.03
C LYS A 997 -78.64 52.76 11.15
N GLN A 998 -77.63 53.30 10.47
CA GLN A 998 -76.79 52.55 9.53
C GLN A 998 -75.95 51.46 10.23
N PHE A 999 -75.69 51.61 11.55
CA PHE A 999 -74.93 50.64 12.34
C PHE A 999 -75.75 49.44 12.80
N LYS A 1000 -77.08 49.45 12.60
CA LYS A 1000 -77.99 48.33 12.92
C LYS A 1000 -77.94 47.83 14.37
N ASN A 1001 -77.36 48.60 15.29
CA ASN A 1001 -77.37 48.28 16.71
C ASN A 1001 -78.71 48.72 17.33
N PRO A 1002 -79.50 47.80 17.93
CA PRO A 1002 -80.85 48.12 18.40
C PRO A 1002 -80.84 49.10 19.59
N GLU A 1003 -79.84 49.03 20.47
CA GLU A 1003 -79.76 49.91 21.64
C GLU A 1003 -79.45 51.35 21.24
N TYR A 1004 -78.45 51.55 20.39
CA TYR A 1004 -78.12 52.88 19.89
C TYR A 1004 -79.17 53.43 18.91
N PHE A 1005 -79.90 52.56 18.19
CA PHE A 1005 -81.06 52.99 17.40
C PHE A 1005 -82.18 53.54 18.29
N LEU A 1006 -82.47 52.89 19.42
CA LEU A 1006 -83.42 53.40 20.42
C LEU A 1006 -82.94 54.74 21.01
N ALA A 1007 -81.66 54.82 21.38
CA ALA A 1007 -81.04 56.04 21.90
C ALA A 1007 -81.16 57.21 20.90
N ALA A 1008 -80.85 56.97 19.63
CA ALA A 1008 -80.93 57.97 18.58
C ALA A 1008 -82.38 58.40 18.29
N SER A 1009 -83.32 57.44 18.25
CA SER A 1009 -84.74 57.73 18.05
C SER A 1009 -85.31 58.57 19.20
N PHE A 1010 -84.86 58.31 20.43
CA PHE A 1010 -85.18 59.14 21.58
C PHE A 1010 -84.68 60.59 21.39
N ARG A 1011 -83.41 60.77 21.00
CA ARG A 1011 -82.83 62.12 20.79
C ARG A 1011 -83.51 62.89 19.66
N MET A 1012 -83.96 62.23 18.60
CA MET A 1012 -84.74 62.89 17.54
C MET A 1012 -86.06 63.44 18.07
N ALA A 1013 -86.79 62.63 18.84
CA ALA A 1013 -88.06 63.05 19.44
C ALA A 1013 -87.85 64.17 20.46
N GLU A 1014 -86.80 64.09 21.27
CA GLU A 1014 -86.40 65.14 22.21
C GLU A 1014 -86.01 66.44 21.47
N ALA A 1015 -85.39 66.36 20.29
CA ALA A 1015 -85.11 67.56 19.50
C ALA A 1015 -86.40 68.28 19.11
N VAL A 1016 -87.41 67.55 18.63
CA VAL A 1016 -88.70 68.15 18.23
C VAL A 1016 -89.45 68.69 19.46
N GLU A 1017 -89.43 67.97 20.58
CA GLU A 1017 -90.00 68.41 21.85
C GLU A 1017 -89.35 69.72 22.33
N LEU A 1018 -88.01 69.78 22.38
CA LEU A 1018 -87.30 70.98 22.83
C LEU A 1018 -87.53 72.18 21.91
N PHE A 1019 -87.76 71.96 20.61
CA PHE A 1019 -88.18 73.02 19.70
C PHE A 1019 -89.58 73.53 20.04
N ALA A 1020 -90.53 72.62 20.28
CA ALA A 1020 -91.90 72.94 20.67
C ALA A 1020 -91.95 73.70 22.00
N ASP A 1021 -91.19 73.25 23.01
CA ASP A 1021 -91.02 73.93 24.29
C ASP A 1021 -90.44 75.33 24.09
N SER A 1022 -89.36 75.45 23.30
CA SER A 1022 -88.74 76.76 23.00
C SER A 1022 -89.71 77.72 22.30
N LEU A 1023 -90.65 77.20 21.49
CA LEU A 1023 -91.65 78.01 20.80
C LEU A 1023 -92.80 78.40 21.73
N PHE A 1024 -93.26 77.47 22.57
CA PHE A 1024 -94.30 77.68 23.57
C PHE A 1024 -93.86 78.71 24.62
N ASP A 1025 -92.62 78.59 25.10
CA ASP A 1025 -92.02 79.46 26.11
C ASP A 1025 -91.38 80.73 25.50
N ALA A 1026 -91.55 80.96 24.19
CA ALA A 1026 -90.94 82.11 23.53
C ALA A 1026 -91.43 83.42 24.19
N PRO A 1027 -90.51 84.35 24.54
CA PRO A 1027 -90.86 85.55 25.28
C PRO A 1027 -91.79 86.45 24.46
N ILE A 1028 -92.82 87.01 25.09
CA ILE A 1028 -93.77 87.89 24.38
C ILE A 1028 -93.06 89.19 23.94
N PRO A 1029 -93.10 89.57 22.65
CA PRO A 1029 -92.46 90.79 22.16
C PRO A 1029 -93.00 92.04 22.85
N LYS A 1030 -92.17 93.08 22.96
CA LYS A 1030 -92.54 94.33 23.65
C LYS A 1030 -93.76 94.98 22.97
N GLU A 1031 -93.84 94.88 21.65
CA GLU A 1031 -94.90 95.44 20.82
C GLU A 1031 -96.26 94.79 21.12
N VAL A 1032 -96.28 93.48 21.38
CA VAL A 1032 -97.51 92.74 21.74
C VAL A 1032 -97.93 93.08 23.18
N ARG A 1033 -96.97 93.22 24.11
CA ARG A 1033 -97.26 93.64 25.49
C ARG A 1033 -97.88 95.04 25.57
N GLN A 1034 -97.57 95.93 24.64
CA GLN A 1034 -98.16 97.27 24.57
C GLN A 1034 -99.64 97.27 24.15
N GLY A 1035 -100.14 96.19 23.53
CA GLY A 1035 -101.54 96.06 23.10
C GLY A 1035 -102.54 95.81 24.24
N GLY A 1036 -102.09 95.47 25.45
CA GLY A 1036 -102.93 95.09 26.59
C GLY A 1036 -103.03 93.57 26.80
N GLU A 1037 -103.67 93.14 27.88
CA GLU A 1037 -103.71 91.73 28.30
C GLU A 1037 -104.36 90.82 27.24
N ASP A 1038 -105.40 91.28 26.53
CA ASP A 1038 -106.07 90.50 25.48
C ASP A 1038 -105.14 90.17 24.30
N PHE A 1039 -104.25 91.10 23.91
CA PHE A 1039 -103.27 90.87 22.86
C PHE A 1039 -102.18 89.89 23.30
N VAL A 1040 -101.78 89.95 24.57
CA VAL A 1040 -100.83 89.00 25.16
C VAL A 1040 -101.43 87.59 25.19
N LEU A 1041 -102.67 87.44 25.66
CA LEU A 1041 -103.39 86.17 25.70
C LEU A 1041 -103.56 85.60 24.29
N THR A 1042 -103.96 86.43 23.31
CA THR A 1042 -104.10 86.01 21.91
C THR A 1042 -102.77 85.54 21.32
N TYR A 1043 -101.68 86.24 21.62
CA TYR A 1043 -100.35 85.90 21.14
C TYR A 1043 -99.78 84.63 21.81
N GLN A 1044 -100.00 84.46 23.11
CA GLN A 1044 -99.66 83.22 23.83
C GLN A 1044 -100.49 82.03 23.32
N GLN A 1045 -101.78 82.23 23.06
CA GLN A 1045 -102.64 81.22 22.44
C GLN A 1045 -102.10 80.84 21.05
N MET A 1046 -101.71 81.81 20.24
CA MET A 1046 -101.13 81.57 18.93
C MET A 1046 -99.78 80.82 19.01
N LEU A 1047 -98.89 81.15 19.96
CA LEU A 1047 -97.66 80.38 20.19
C LEU A 1047 -97.96 78.94 20.62
N SER A 1048 -98.94 78.76 21.50
CA SER A 1048 -99.43 77.43 21.91
C SER A 1048 -99.99 76.65 20.72
N ASP A 1049 -100.83 77.28 19.90
CA ASP A 1049 -101.44 76.69 18.71
C ASP A 1049 -100.38 76.33 17.66
N GLN A 1050 -99.31 77.12 17.55
CA GLN A 1050 -98.18 76.84 16.65
C GLN A 1050 -97.18 75.81 17.19
N ALA A 1051 -97.01 75.71 18.52
CA ALA A 1051 -96.21 74.66 19.15
C ALA A 1051 -96.91 73.30 19.11
N ARG A 1052 -98.26 73.29 19.11
CA ARG A 1052 -99.07 72.07 19.17
C ARG A 1052 -98.73 71.03 18.08
N PRO A 1053 -98.60 71.39 16.78
CA PRO A 1053 -98.18 70.44 15.74
C PRO A 1053 -96.83 69.78 16.02
N PHE A 1054 -95.90 70.48 16.67
CA PHE A 1054 -94.58 69.93 17.00
C PHE A 1054 -94.65 69.01 18.23
N TYR A 1055 -95.50 69.31 19.22
CA TYR A 1055 -95.79 68.35 20.30
C TYR A 1055 -96.48 67.09 19.76
N ASP A 1056 -97.40 67.22 18.80
CA ASP A 1056 -98.02 66.08 18.12
C ASP A 1056 -96.98 65.20 17.41
N GLN A 1057 -96.01 65.84 16.72
CA GLN A 1057 -94.89 65.14 16.08
C GLN A 1057 -93.95 64.47 17.09
N ALA A 1058 -93.56 65.16 18.16
CA ALA A 1058 -92.69 64.62 19.20
C ALA A 1058 -93.36 63.44 19.92
N ALA A 1059 -94.65 63.54 20.25
CA ALA A 1059 -95.43 62.46 20.86
C ALA A 1059 -95.50 61.22 19.97
N ALA A 1060 -95.77 61.41 18.67
CA ALA A 1060 -95.77 60.32 17.70
C ALA A 1060 -94.38 59.66 17.58
N ALA A 1061 -93.31 60.46 17.53
CA ALA A 1061 -91.93 59.98 17.46
C ALA A 1061 -91.52 59.19 18.72
N TYR A 1062 -91.88 59.67 19.91
CA TYR A 1062 -91.64 58.95 21.16
C TYR A 1062 -92.39 57.62 21.22
N LEU A 1063 -93.68 57.58 20.87
CA LEU A 1063 -94.45 56.33 20.84
C LEU A 1063 -93.87 55.33 19.84
N GLN A 1064 -93.44 55.80 18.67
CA GLN A 1064 -92.78 54.95 17.68
C GLN A 1064 -91.45 54.37 18.22
N ALA A 1065 -90.64 55.20 18.89
CA ALA A 1065 -89.39 54.76 19.51
C ALA A 1065 -89.65 53.77 20.66
N PHE A 1066 -90.71 53.97 21.45
CA PHE A 1066 -91.14 53.06 22.52
C PHE A 1066 -91.50 51.67 21.96
N ASP A 1067 -92.33 51.63 20.93
CA ASP A 1067 -92.72 50.38 20.28
C ASP A 1067 -91.53 49.68 19.63
N GLY A 1068 -90.60 50.45 19.05
CA GLY A 1068 -89.32 49.95 18.55
C GLY A 1068 -88.48 49.29 19.65
N GLY A 1069 -88.30 49.97 20.79
CA GLY A 1069 -87.57 49.45 21.94
C GLY A 1069 -88.19 48.19 22.54
N LYS A 1070 -89.53 48.12 22.62
CA LYS A 1070 -90.26 46.91 23.04
C LYS A 1070 -90.04 45.75 22.09
N LYS A 1071 -90.14 45.97 20.77
CA LYS A 1071 -89.88 44.93 19.76
C LYS A 1071 -88.45 44.41 19.84
N ALA A 1072 -87.48 45.28 20.15
CA ALA A 1072 -86.08 44.93 20.37
C ALA A 1072 -85.78 44.35 21.76
N LYS A 1073 -86.78 44.21 22.65
CA LYS A 1073 -86.66 43.69 24.03
C LYS A 1073 -85.70 44.50 24.93
N LEU A 1074 -85.55 45.80 24.70
CA LEU A 1074 -84.62 46.69 25.42
C LEU A 1074 -85.20 47.26 26.72
N PHE A 1075 -85.87 46.43 27.53
CA PHE A 1075 -86.61 46.90 28.72
C PHE A 1075 -85.70 47.46 29.82
N SER A 1076 -84.47 46.95 29.94
CA SER A 1076 -83.46 47.41 30.89
C SER A 1076 -82.59 48.55 30.36
N SER A 1077 -82.77 48.97 29.11
CA SER A 1077 -81.95 50.03 28.53
C SER A 1077 -82.21 51.37 29.23
N PRO A 1078 -81.19 52.15 29.60
CA PRO A 1078 -81.35 53.48 30.17
C PRO A 1078 -82.20 54.42 29.28
N TRP A 1079 -82.14 54.23 27.97
CA TRP A 1079 -82.90 55.03 27.00
C TRP A 1079 -84.40 54.73 27.03
N MET A 1080 -84.78 53.49 27.32
CA MET A 1080 -86.18 53.11 27.48
C MET A 1080 -86.82 53.82 28.68
N LYS A 1081 -86.06 53.99 29.77
CA LYS A 1081 -86.49 54.75 30.96
C LYS A 1081 -86.62 56.25 30.66
N LYS A 1082 -85.66 56.84 29.94
CA LYS A 1082 -85.73 58.25 29.51
C LYS A 1082 -86.97 58.50 28.64
N LEU A 1083 -87.23 57.62 27.69
CA LEU A 1083 -88.38 57.72 26.79
C LEU A 1083 -89.73 57.71 27.55
N LEU A 1084 -89.92 56.77 28.47
CA LEU A 1084 -91.11 56.72 29.32
C LEU A 1084 -91.30 57.99 30.17
N THR A 1085 -90.20 58.64 30.53
CA THR A 1085 -90.23 59.92 31.26
C THR A 1085 -90.73 61.04 30.35
N SER A 1086 -90.20 61.15 29.12
CA SER A 1086 -90.63 62.16 28.14
C SER A 1086 -92.09 61.99 27.70
N LEU A 1087 -92.62 60.77 27.59
CA LEU A 1087 -94.05 60.53 27.32
C LEU A 1087 -94.99 61.10 28.40
N ASN A 1088 -94.47 61.37 29.61
CA ASN A 1088 -95.21 62.00 30.69
C ASN A 1088 -95.04 63.52 30.75
N HIS A 1089 -94.27 64.13 29.85
CA HIS A 1089 -94.13 65.59 29.77
C HIS A 1089 -95.52 66.24 29.63
N PRO A 1090 -95.87 67.31 30.37
CA PRO A 1090 -97.24 67.82 30.43
C PRO A 1090 -97.87 68.12 29.07
N ASN A 1091 -97.10 68.74 28.18
CA ASN A 1091 -97.55 69.11 26.83
C ASN A 1091 -97.72 67.88 25.92
N ILE A 1092 -96.82 66.90 26.02
CA ILE A 1092 -96.92 65.61 25.31
C ILE A 1092 -98.12 64.80 25.83
N LYS A 1093 -98.30 64.74 27.14
CA LYS A 1093 -99.43 64.04 27.77
C LYS A 1093 -100.77 64.68 27.41
N ALA A 1094 -100.83 66.01 27.32
CA ALA A 1094 -102.02 66.74 26.89
C ALA A 1094 -102.41 66.41 25.45
N VAL A 1095 -101.43 66.21 24.56
CA VAL A 1095 -101.66 65.71 23.20
C VAL A 1095 -102.27 64.30 23.21
N LEU A 1096 -101.67 63.39 23.97
CA LEU A 1096 -102.06 61.98 24.02
C LEU A 1096 -103.43 61.75 24.67
N ALA A 1097 -103.92 62.70 25.48
CA ALA A 1097 -105.22 62.63 26.16
C ALA A 1097 -106.42 63.01 25.28
N THR A 1098 -106.21 63.69 24.15
CA THR A 1098 -107.26 63.97 23.16
C THR A 1098 -107.47 62.77 22.22
N PRO A 1099 -108.71 62.29 21.97
CA PRO A 1099 -108.95 61.13 21.12
C PRO A 1099 -108.62 61.43 19.65
N VAL A 1100 -107.39 61.14 19.24
CA VAL A 1100 -106.98 61.13 17.84
C VAL A 1100 -107.55 59.87 17.19
N THR A 1101 -108.47 60.02 16.24
CA THR A 1101 -108.79 58.93 15.32
C THR A 1101 -107.55 58.68 14.47
N MET A 1102 -106.82 57.58 14.75
CA MET A 1102 -105.74 57.12 13.88
C MET A 1102 -106.32 56.79 12.50
N ARG A 1103 -106.26 57.75 11.56
CA ARG A 1103 -106.37 57.43 10.13
C ARG A 1103 -105.16 56.56 9.77
N LYS A 1104 -105.41 55.52 8.96
CA LYS A 1104 -104.40 54.60 8.41
C LYS A 1104 -103.15 55.38 7.96
N PRO A 1105 -101.93 54.83 8.14
CA PRO A 1105 -100.71 55.52 7.77
C PRO A 1105 -100.62 55.60 6.24
N GLU A 1106 -101.06 56.71 5.65
CA GLU A 1106 -100.48 57.14 4.39
C GLU A 1106 -99.02 57.48 4.66
N LYS A 1107 -98.10 56.89 3.86
CA LYS A 1107 -96.65 57.10 3.98
C LYS A 1107 -96.35 58.61 4.14
N PRO A 1108 -95.87 59.08 5.30
CA PRO A 1108 -95.42 60.44 5.40
C PRO A 1108 -94.07 60.50 4.67
N ARG A 1109 -94.08 61.13 3.50
CA ARG A 1109 -92.86 61.69 2.92
C ARG A 1109 -92.28 62.63 3.98
N PHE A 1110 -91.06 62.39 4.47
CA PHE A 1110 -90.30 63.37 5.23
C PHE A 1110 -90.01 64.57 4.30
N ARG A 1111 -90.99 65.44 4.17
CA ARG A 1111 -90.85 66.84 3.82
C ARG A 1111 -91.73 67.57 4.78
N LEU A 1112 -91.11 68.06 5.86
CA LEU A 1112 -91.66 69.13 6.68
C LEU A 1112 -91.68 70.41 5.83
N GLU A 1113 -92.56 70.47 4.84
CA GLU A 1113 -92.95 71.75 4.23
C GLU A 1113 -93.99 72.38 5.16
N VAL A 1114 -93.50 73.01 6.23
CA VAL A 1114 -94.32 73.83 7.11
C VAL A 1114 -94.46 75.22 6.47
N VAL A 1115 -95.47 75.40 5.63
CA VAL A 1115 -95.95 76.73 5.23
C VAL A 1115 -97.12 77.08 6.15
N ALA A 1116 -96.82 77.44 7.39
CA ALA A 1116 -97.73 78.14 8.27
C ALA A 1116 -97.39 79.65 8.21
N PRO A 1117 -98.37 80.57 8.15
CA PRO A 1117 -98.08 81.99 8.22
C PRO A 1117 -97.37 82.31 9.55
N LEU A 1118 -96.39 83.21 9.47
CA LEU A 1118 -95.57 83.57 10.62
C LEU A 1118 -96.44 84.15 11.75
N PRO A 1119 -96.15 83.85 13.03
CA PRO A 1119 -96.87 84.37 14.20
C PRO A 1119 -96.86 85.91 14.36
N PHE A 1120 -96.36 86.67 13.39
CA PHE A 1120 -96.03 88.08 13.54
C PHE A 1120 -96.60 89.00 12.43
N ASP A 1121 -97.58 88.55 11.65
CA ASP A 1121 -98.26 89.38 10.62
C ASP A 1121 -99.61 89.95 11.13
N ASP A 1122 -99.85 91.25 10.91
CA ASP A 1122 -100.77 92.15 11.65
C ASP A 1122 -102.17 92.40 11.03
N GLY A 1123 -102.71 91.43 10.27
CA GLY A 1123 -104.16 91.17 10.22
C GLY A 1123 -105.16 92.26 9.73
N ARG A 1124 -104.78 93.31 8.98
CA ARG A 1124 -105.73 94.23 8.32
C ARG A 1124 -105.82 93.98 6.81
N ALA A 1125 -107.02 93.85 6.24
CA ALA A 1125 -107.25 93.87 4.78
C ALA A 1125 -108.01 95.15 4.36
N PRO A 1126 -107.40 96.03 3.53
CA PRO A 1126 -107.94 96.27 2.17
C PRO A 1126 -106.93 96.67 1.05
N LEU A 1127 -107.14 96.05 -0.13
CA LEU A 1127 -107.11 96.47 -1.57
C LEU A 1127 -105.95 97.25 -2.30
N PRO A 1128 -105.68 96.96 -3.61
CA PRO A 1128 -104.59 97.53 -4.47
C PRO A 1128 -105.03 98.78 -5.30
N PRO A 1129 -104.23 99.43 -6.20
CA PRO A 1129 -102.76 99.54 -6.40
C PRO A 1129 -102.25 101.02 -6.57
N LYS A 1130 -100.92 101.25 -6.67
CA LYS A 1130 -100.27 101.86 -7.85
C LYS A 1130 -98.73 101.76 -7.82
N ALA A 1131 -98.21 101.23 -8.92
CA ALA A 1131 -96.80 101.02 -9.28
C ALA A 1131 -96.13 102.32 -9.81
N PRO A 1132 -94.93 102.28 -10.43
CA PRO A 1132 -93.80 101.32 -10.39
C PRO A 1132 -92.47 102.06 -10.07
N SER A 1133 -91.33 101.39 -9.96
CA SER A 1133 -90.32 101.29 -11.02
C SER A 1133 -88.92 101.21 -10.37
N PRO A 1134 -87.85 100.88 -11.09
CA PRO A 1134 -87.57 99.60 -11.73
C PRO A 1134 -86.21 99.04 -11.25
N ALA A 1135 -85.98 97.76 -11.52
CA ALA A 1135 -84.67 97.10 -11.39
C ALA A 1135 -83.60 97.82 -12.25
N PRO A 1136 -82.32 97.75 -11.86
CA PRO A 1136 -81.37 96.92 -12.63
C PRO A 1136 -80.21 96.40 -11.76
N ALA A 1137 -79.27 95.59 -12.20
CA ALA A 1137 -79.10 94.64 -13.29
C ALA A 1137 -77.84 93.84 -12.90
N THR A 1138 -77.76 92.60 -13.36
CA THR A 1138 -76.52 91.81 -13.49
C THR A 1138 -75.43 92.60 -14.20
N PRO A 1139 -74.13 92.37 -13.91
CA PRO A 1139 -73.32 91.56 -14.85
C PRO A 1139 -72.11 90.88 -14.15
N PRO A 1140 -71.10 90.34 -14.86
CA PRO A 1140 -71.14 89.19 -15.76
C PRO A 1140 -70.01 88.18 -15.45
N ALA A 1141 -70.07 87.02 -16.11
CA ALA A 1141 -68.97 86.07 -16.24
C ALA A 1141 -67.92 86.56 -17.25
N ALA A 1142 -66.67 86.12 -17.08
CA ALA A 1142 -65.61 86.22 -18.10
C ALA A 1142 -64.52 85.13 -17.83
N PRO A 1143 -63.70 84.76 -18.83
CA PRO A 1143 -63.80 83.45 -19.47
C PRO A 1143 -62.38 82.82 -19.66
N PRO A 1144 -62.02 82.15 -20.78
CA PRO A 1144 -61.60 80.75 -20.79
C PRO A 1144 -60.09 80.53 -21.02
N GLY A 1145 -59.63 79.34 -20.63
CA GLY A 1145 -58.35 78.72 -20.95
C GLY A 1145 -58.41 77.24 -20.61
#